data_AF-A0A353NY87-F1
#
_entry.id   AF-A0A353NY87-F1
#
_cell.length_a   1.000
_cell.length_b   1.000
_cell.length_c   1.000
_cell.angle_alpha   90.00
_cell.angle_beta   90.00
_cell.angle_gamma   90.00
#
_symmetry.space_group_name_H-M   'P 1'
#
loop_
_entity.id
_entity.type
_entity.pdbx_description
1 polymer ?
#
loop_
_entity_poly.entity_id
_entity_poly.type
_entity_poly.pdbx_seq_one_letter_code
_entity_poly.pdbx_strand_id
1 'polypeptide(L)'
;MEEKNENIIGMPEDAIKSLFSNAEKTGGLEYIFTLLRVTGLTSCKDPLLALDLIIRERKYLSSDLLTQSSLFVGIEELLSLIGNLLNCSNGKTYKHCFFFPLYKGSFPNITKPSIEQMLKNIKNLSELSNQLEIKNLLEKYSLSIFFEKTTSDSLNNYEMAEIFLNSFITVYKNERMKFKEKAKLYKLQNFEVLELLVDETVGLYGFYLHFSNGGSAQFIRKESSTLSQNISFDRNFELSSFVGDLHALTEEWVVGKKKLYEIGLPGRYNVLGQWKPLIYPERKQKVISRYAREALSLSKDEQVQGVLFYIMCTSHHVIEFVVKADLELPWENTTLGKVIHLWKCPNSQMMQNFFIYDGSYCVNSFDPDEIEMAISTLNLTLNTIAFAYNAKLQWRLKYKIVNGTQNSFIKLNEEDMNVLDNILNKYPRNKDGLILNSAIDWYNRGTNSKDIFASFLCYYRVIEIIVTSVYSGKAEFGLRFQAEKRDQAKQKSISCIEKKYNELFESDKFRFITSAYSECIQGTKYKTEQILDLIFGKDNIYIKNLFKKTEEEIAKSLYEIRNGIAHGSITFLEREDVELVRSKISDIKMIAKELILRLVYSLNPSETLAEHSERRGMKMSGYDPRTYFYSNTENVFPKDVDWMIKPEWCS
;
A
#
# COMPACT_ATOMS: atom_id res chain seq x y z
N MET A 1 58.49 15.31 -36.48
CA MET A 1 57.56 15.99 -35.56
C MET A 1 56.62 14.91 -35.05
N GLU A 2 56.99 14.31 -33.92
CA GLU A 2 56.17 13.33 -33.22
C GLU A 2 55.10 14.07 -32.42
N GLU A 3 53.84 13.76 -32.69
CA GLU A 3 52.71 14.16 -31.86
C GLU A 3 52.81 13.43 -30.52
N LYS A 4 53.12 14.19 -29.46
CA LYS A 4 52.86 13.76 -28.09
C LYS A 4 51.34 13.74 -27.88
N ASN A 5 50.78 12.54 -27.86
CA ASN A 5 49.51 12.25 -27.21
C ASN A 5 49.59 12.69 -25.75
N GLU A 6 48.97 13.81 -25.42
CA GLU A 6 48.61 14.17 -24.06
C GLU A 6 47.58 13.13 -23.58
N ASN A 7 48.07 12.16 -22.81
CA ASN A 7 47.22 11.25 -22.05
C ASN A 7 46.32 12.07 -21.13
N ILE A 8 45.02 12.04 -21.40
CA ILE A 8 43.96 12.50 -20.52
C ILE A 8 44.17 11.84 -19.15
N ILE A 9 44.52 12.65 -18.16
CA ILE A 9 44.67 12.24 -16.76
C ILE A 9 43.27 11.97 -16.21
N GLY A 10 42.80 10.72 -16.27
CA GLY A 10 41.65 10.29 -15.48
C GLY A 10 42.02 10.37 -13.99
N MET A 11 41.32 11.20 -13.22
CA MET A 11 41.55 11.29 -11.78
C MET A 11 41.18 9.93 -11.13
N PRO A 12 41.98 9.42 -10.19
CA PRO A 12 41.72 8.11 -9.55
C PRO A 12 40.33 8.04 -8.90
N GLU A 13 39.76 9.19 -8.55
CA GLU A 13 38.46 9.31 -7.92
C GLU A 13 37.29 8.76 -8.75
N ASP A 14 37.30 8.90 -10.08
CA ASP A 14 36.16 8.48 -10.92
C ASP A 14 36.02 6.96 -10.99
N ALA A 15 37.13 6.25 -11.20
CA ALA A 15 37.15 4.79 -11.18
C ALA A 15 36.81 4.24 -9.79
N ILE A 16 37.25 4.91 -8.71
CA ILE A 16 36.88 4.53 -7.34
C ILE A 16 35.37 4.72 -7.13
N LYS A 17 34.80 5.87 -7.51
CA LYS A 17 33.34 6.12 -7.44
C LYS A 17 32.54 5.09 -8.25
N SER A 18 33.04 4.72 -9.42
CA SER A 18 32.45 3.67 -10.26
C SER A 18 32.41 2.32 -9.53
N LEU A 19 33.51 1.93 -8.87
CA LEU A 19 33.56 0.70 -8.06
C LEU A 19 32.54 0.71 -6.92
N PHE A 20 32.42 1.79 -6.15
CA PHE A 20 31.42 1.90 -5.09
C PHE A 20 29.98 1.88 -5.64
N SER A 21 29.71 2.59 -6.75
CA SER A 21 28.40 2.60 -7.42
C SER A 21 28.01 1.21 -7.91
N ASN A 22 28.94 0.46 -8.50
CA ASN A 22 28.70 -0.90 -8.95
C ASN A 22 28.45 -1.84 -7.76
N ALA A 23 29.25 -1.73 -6.70
CA ALA A 23 29.08 -2.50 -5.47
C ALA A 23 27.76 -2.22 -4.76
N GLU A 24 27.30 -0.96 -4.74
CA GLU A 24 26.00 -0.57 -4.16
C GLU A 24 24.83 -1.18 -4.93
N LYS A 25 24.90 -1.15 -6.27
CA LYS A 25 23.83 -1.66 -7.15
C LYS A 25 23.59 -3.16 -7.01
N THR A 26 24.64 -3.96 -6.81
CA THR A 26 24.55 -5.42 -6.81
C THR A 26 24.76 -6.06 -5.44
N GLY A 27 25.46 -5.40 -4.53
CA GLY A 27 25.91 -5.98 -3.26
C GLY A 27 24.85 -6.06 -2.16
N GLY A 28 23.77 -5.28 -2.23
CA GLY A 28 22.71 -5.31 -1.21
C GLY A 28 23.24 -5.13 0.21
N LEU A 29 22.98 -6.10 1.10
CA LEU A 29 23.49 -6.11 2.48
C LEU A 29 25.02 -6.22 2.57
N GLU A 30 25.63 -6.94 1.63
CA GLU A 30 27.09 -7.14 1.61
C GLU A 30 27.82 -5.81 1.40
N TYR A 31 27.19 -4.85 0.70
CA TYR A 31 27.73 -3.51 0.55
C TYR A 31 27.77 -2.75 1.90
N ILE A 32 26.74 -2.90 2.73
CA ILE A 32 26.69 -2.31 4.07
C ILE A 32 27.79 -2.92 4.96
N PHE A 33 27.95 -4.24 4.94
CA PHE A 33 29.01 -4.93 5.68
C PHE A 33 30.40 -4.54 5.19
N THR A 34 30.56 -4.34 3.88
CA THR A 34 31.80 -3.86 3.26
C THR A 34 32.13 -2.44 3.71
N LEU A 35 31.16 -1.52 3.70
CA LEU A 35 31.37 -0.15 4.19
C LEU A 35 31.71 -0.10 5.68
N LEU A 36 31.11 -0.97 6.48
CA LEU A 36 31.37 -1.07 7.92
C LEU A 36 32.64 -1.84 8.25
N ARG A 37 33.20 -2.59 7.29
CA ARG A 37 34.34 -3.49 7.47
C ARG A 37 34.10 -4.41 8.67
N VAL A 38 33.03 -5.19 8.62
CA VAL A 38 32.56 -5.97 9.78
C VAL A 38 33.65 -6.94 10.26
N THR A 39 34.01 -6.83 11.53
CA THR A 39 35.09 -7.61 12.17
C THR A 39 34.70 -8.05 13.59
N GLY A 40 35.59 -8.76 14.27
CA GLY A 40 35.45 -9.13 15.67
C GLY A 40 35.66 -7.94 16.62
N LEU A 41 35.61 -8.23 17.92
CA LEU A 41 35.86 -7.26 18.97
C LEU A 41 37.32 -6.76 18.92
N THR A 42 37.52 -5.44 18.88
CA THR A 42 38.86 -4.84 18.95
C THR A 42 38.91 -3.64 19.89
N SER A 43 40.04 -3.45 20.57
CA SER A 43 40.33 -2.31 21.45
C SER A 43 41.45 -1.41 20.91
N CYS A 44 41.71 -1.47 19.60
CA CYS A 44 42.73 -0.68 18.92
C CYS A 44 42.13 0.41 18.03
N LYS A 45 42.97 1.38 17.65
CA LYS A 45 42.60 2.43 16.71
C LYS A 45 42.20 1.83 15.36
N ASP A 46 41.15 2.39 14.74
CA ASP A 46 40.68 1.98 13.43
C ASP A 46 41.82 2.04 12.40
N PRO A 47 42.13 0.93 11.69
CA PRO A 47 43.25 0.88 10.76
C PRO A 47 43.21 1.91 9.63
N LEU A 48 42.04 2.24 9.09
CA LEU A 48 41.93 3.23 8.01
C LEU A 48 42.06 4.66 8.54
N LEU A 49 41.60 4.93 9.76
CA LEU A 49 41.83 6.24 10.39
C LEU A 49 43.29 6.42 10.79
N ALA A 50 43.95 5.36 11.25
CA ALA A 50 45.39 5.37 11.49
C ALA A 50 46.17 5.60 10.18
N LEU A 51 45.77 4.95 9.09
CA LEU A 51 46.34 5.16 7.76
C LEU A 51 46.18 6.62 7.30
N ASP A 52 44.97 7.16 7.37
CA ASP A 52 44.68 8.56 6.99
C ASP A 52 45.58 9.55 7.74
N LEU A 53 45.79 9.34 9.05
CA LEU A 53 46.72 10.16 9.83
C LEU A 53 48.19 10.00 9.42
N ILE A 54 48.64 8.75 9.19
CA ILE A 54 50.01 8.47 8.76
C ILE A 54 50.33 9.14 7.42
N ILE A 55 49.37 9.11 6.48
CA ILE A 55 49.50 9.76 5.17
C ILE A 55 49.48 11.28 5.31
N ARG A 56 48.51 11.86 6.02
CA ARG A 56 48.42 13.33 6.20
C ARG A 56 49.64 13.94 6.87
N GLU A 57 50.19 13.25 7.87
CA GLU A 57 51.37 13.73 8.62
C GLU A 57 52.70 13.26 8.01
N ARG A 58 52.65 12.55 6.87
CA ARG A 58 53.83 11.96 6.20
C ARG A 58 54.71 11.12 7.12
N LYS A 59 54.09 10.50 8.14
CA LYS A 59 54.79 9.70 9.15
C LYS A 59 55.37 8.41 8.59
N TYR A 60 54.97 7.98 7.39
CA TYR A 60 55.54 6.82 6.70
C TYR A 60 57.03 7.00 6.35
N LEU A 61 57.56 8.23 6.37
CA LEU A 61 59.00 8.50 6.25
C LEU A 61 59.79 8.15 7.53
N SER A 62 59.08 7.89 8.64
CA SER A 62 59.68 7.41 9.88
C SER A 62 60.04 5.93 9.77
N SER A 63 61.20 5.56 10.29
CA SER A 63 61.63 4.17 10.47
C SER A 63 61.07 3.53 11.74
N ASP A 64 60.18 4.22 12.47
CA ASP A 64 59.53 3.69 13.66
C ASP A 64 58.71 2.44 13.37
N LEU A 65 59.01 1.36 14.09
CA LEU A 65 58.40 0.04 13.90
C LEU A 65 56.88 0.07 14.10
N LEU A 66 56.38 0.86 15.06
CA LEU A 66 54.94 0.97 15.34
C LEU A 66 54.20 1.67 14.19
N THR A 67 54.80 2.73 13.64
CA THR A 67 54.28 3.45 12.48
C THR A 67 54.24 2.54 11.24
N GLN A 68 55.33 1.80 10.98
CA GLN A 68 55.40 0.86 9.85
C GLN A 68 54.40 -0.30 9.99
N SER A 69 54.22 -0.82 11.21
CA SER A 69 53.20 -1.84 11.50
C SER A 69 51.78 -1.30 11.26
N SER A 70 51.50 -0.08 11.73
CA SER A 70 50.19 0.58 11.53
C SER A 70 49.91 0.87 10.06
N LEU A 71 50.93 1.29 9.30
CA LEU A 71 50.86 1.51 7.86
C LEU A 71 50.53 0.20 7.11
N PHE A 72 51.19 -0.90 7.46
CA PHE A 72 50.90 -2.22 6.87
C PHE A 72 49.46 -2.65 7.13
N VAL A 73 48.99 -2.58 8.38
CA VAL A 73 47.62 -2.97 8.74
C VAL A 73 46.59 -2.07 8.06
N GLY A 74 46.86 -0.76 7.96
CA GLY A 74 46.01 0.17 7.23
C GLY A 74 45.89 -0.15 5.75
N ILE A 75 47.01 -0.46 5.07
CA ILE A 75 47.02 -0.86 3.66
C ILE A 75 46.33 -2.22 3.46
N GLU A 76 46.57 -3.20 4.34
CA GLU A 76 45.88 -4.50 4.35
C GLU A 76 44.34 -4.32 4.43
N GLU A 77 43.87 -3.45 5.31
CA GLU A 77 42.45 -3.12 5.48
C GLU A 77 41.87 -2.42 4.24
N LEU A 78 42.60 -1.48 3.64
CA LEU A 78 42.18 -0.79 2.42
C LEU A 78 42.08 -1.75 1.22
N LEU A 79 43.07 -2.63 1.05
CA LEU A 79 43.04 -3.63 -0.02
C LEU A 79 41.93 -4.67 0.22
N SER A 80 41.66 -5.03 1.47
CA SER A 80 40.53 -5.90 1.83
C SER A 80 39.18 -5.24 1.53
N LEU A 81 39.07 -3.93 1.74
CA LEU A 81 37.89 -3.13 1.36
C LEU A 81 37.71 -3.12 -0.16
N ILE A 82 38.77 -2.89 -0.95
CA ILE A 82 38.70 -2.99 -2.42
C ILE A 82 38.27 -4.39 -2.87
N GLY A 83 38.85 -5.43 -2.29
CA GLY A 83 38.49 -6.82 -2.58
C GLY A 83 37.03 -7.14 -2.30
N ASN A 84 36.48 -6.64 -1.20
CA ASN A 84 35.07 -6.80 -0.87
C ASN A 84 34.14 -5.96 -1.76
N LEU A 85 34.53 -4.76 -2.19
CA LEU A 85 33.77 -3.98 -3.18
C LEU A 85 33.70 -4.71 -4.54
N LEU A 86 34.79 -5.37 -4.95
CA LEU A 86 34.80 -6.23 -6.12
C LEU A 86 33.90 -7.46 -5.93
N ASN A 87 33.91 -8.09 -4.74
CA ASN A 87 32.97 -9.16 -4.43
C ASN A 87 31.51 -8.68 -4.55
N CYS A 88 31.16 -7.56 -3.92
CA CYS A 88 29.83 -6.97 -4.01
C CYS A 88 29.42 -6.71 -5.46
N SER A 89 30.32 -6.11 -6.26
CA SER A 89 30.06 -5.81 -7.68
C SER A 89 29.67 -7.05 -8.49
N ASN A 90 30.15 -8.24 -8.09
CA ASN A 90 29.83 -9.53 -8.72
C ASN A 90 28.74 -10.34 -7.98
N GLY A 91 28.04 -9.75 -7.00
CA GLY A 91 27.05 -10.45 -6.19
C GLY A 91 27.62 -11.54 -5.27
N LYS A 92 28.89 -11.43 -4.87
CA LYS A 92 29.54 -12.32 -3.90
C LYS A 92 29.45 -11.75 -2.49
N THR A 93 29.54 -12.64 -1.50
CA THR A 93 29.48 -12.36 -0.06
C THR A 93 30.68 -11.55 0.44
N TYR A 94 30.44 -10.76 1.50
CA TYR A 94 31.47 -10.10 2.29
C TYR A 94 32.38 -11.12 2.98
N LYS A 95 33.69 -10.84 2.98
CA LYS A 95 34.72 -11.64 3.66
C LYS A 95 35.48 -10.82 4.68
N HIS A 96 35.41 -11.25 5.95
CA HIS A 96 36.12 -10.59 7.05
C HIS A 96 37.65 -10.68 6.91
N CYS A 97 38.19 -11.90 6.78
CA CYS A 97 39.63 -12.12 6.60
C CYS A 97 39.96 -12.36 5.12
N PHE A 98 39.78 -11.34 4.29
CA PHE A 98 39.83 -11.46 2.82
C PHE A 98 41.12 -12.15 2.32
N PHE A 99 42.28 -11.83 2.89
CA PHE A 99 43.57 -12.38 2.48
C PHE A 99 44.00 -13.66 3.22
N PHE A 100 43.18 -14.21 4.12
CA PHE A 100 43.53 -15.44 4.87
C PHE A 100 43.99 -16.60 3.98
N PRO A 101 43.39 -16.86 2.79
CA PRO A 101 43.86 -17.91 1.89
C PRO A 101 45.32 -17.76 1.40
N LEU A 102 45.92 -16.58 1.54
CA LEU A 102 47.32 -16.31 1.18
C LEU A 102 48.29 -16.53 2.34
N TYR A 103 47.78 -16.72 3.57
CA TYR A 103 48.60 -16.94 4.75
C TYR A 103 49.29 -18.30 4.64
N LYS A 104 50.54 -18.39 5.11
CA LYS A 104 51.35 -19.61 5.06
C LYS A 104 51.71 -20.08 6.46
N GLY A 105 51.88 -21.40 6.61
CA GLY A 105 52.24 -22.03 7.88
C GLY A 105 51.02 -22.41 8.73
N SER A 106 51.29 -22.85 9.96
CA SER A 106 50.29 -23.21 10.95
C SER A 106 50.60 -22.52 12.28
N PHE A 107 49.58 -22.28 13.10
CA PHE A 107 49.77 -21.66 14.42
C PHE A 107 50.82 -22.43 15.24
N PRO A 108 51.79 -21.76 15.88
CA PRO A 108 51.95 -20.29 16.00
C PRO A 108 52.78 -19.62 14.88
N ASN A 109 53.35 -20.39 13.94
CA ASN A 109 54.27 -19.90 12.89
C ASN A 109 53.52 -19.53 11.61
N ILE A 110 52.61 -18.55 11.71
CA ILE A 110 51.83 -18.05 10.57
C ILE A 110 52.53 -16.85 9.95
N THR A 111 52.80 -16.91 8.65
CA THR A 111 53.38 -15.83 7.86
C THR A 111 52.29 -15.12 7.06
N LYS A 112 52.11 -13.82 7.30
CA LYS A 112 51.21 -12.95 6.52
C LYS A 112 51.71 -12.76 5.08
N PRO A 113 50.80 -12.57 4.11
CA PRO A 113 51.19 -12.21 2.76
C PRO A 113 51.82 -10.81 2.69
N SER A 114 52.72 -10.58 1.74
CA SER A 114 53.24 -9.24 1.47
C SER A 114 52.20 -8.36 0.77
N ILE A 115 52.40 -7.03 0.80
CA ILE A 115 51.55 -6.09 0.06
C ILE A 115 51.52 -6.41 -1.44
N GLU A 116 52.65 -6.83 -2.03
CA GLU A 116 52.69 -7.26 -3.43
C GLU A 116 51.82 -8.49 -3.70
N GLN A 117 51.82 -9.48 -2.79
CA GLN A 117 50.97 -10.67 -2.90
C GLN A 117 49.49 -10.30 -2.81
N MET A 118 49.14 -9.38 -1.90
CA MET A 118 47.77 -8.85 -1.79
C MET A 118 47.37 -8.07 -3.05
N LEU A 119 48.21 -7.17 -3.55
CA LEU A 119 47.97 -6.40 -4.78
C LEU A 119 47.78 -7.31 -5.98
N LYS A 120 48.62 -8.35 -6.13
CA LYS A 120 48.46 -9.36 -7.20
C LYS A 120 47.11 -10.06 -7.10
N ASN A 121 46.67 -10.42 -5.91
CA ASN A 121 45.36 -11.04 -5.70
C ASN A 121 44.20 -10.11 -6.10
N ILE A 122 44.25 -8.83 -5.69
CA ILE A 122 43.22 -7.84 -6.06
C ILE A 122 43.23 -7.56 -7.56
N LYS A 123 44.41 -7.43 -8.20
CA LYS A 123 44.52 -7.23 -9.66
C LYS A 123 43.86 -8.37 -10.43
N ASN A 124 44.17 -9.62 -10.07
CA ASN A 124 43.54 -10.79 -10.67
C ASN A 124 42.02 -10.79 -10.45
N LEU A 125 41.55 -10.39 -9.27
CA LEU A 125 40.11 -10.28 -9.01
C LEU A 125 39.46 -9.19 -9.85
N SER A 126 40.09 -8.03 -10.02
CA SER A 126 39.62 -6.94 -10.88
C SER A 126 39.47 -7.38 -12.33
N GLU A 127 40.41 -8.16 -12.86
CA GLU A 127 40.30 -8.77 -14.21
C GLU A 127 39.10 -9.70 -14.32
N LEU A 128 38.97 -10.64 -13.37
CA LEU A 128 37.86 -11.59 -13.34
C LEU A 128 36.50 -10.90 -13.17
N SER A 129 36.49 -9.68 -12.65
CA SER A 129 35.29 -8.87 -12.40
C SER A 129 35.01 -7.85 -13.52
N ASN A 130 35.79 -7.85 -14.61
CA ASN A 130 35.76 -6.84 -15.67
C ASN A 130 35.92 -5.38 -15.17
N GLN A 131 36.60 -5.17 -14.05
CA GLN A 131 36.90 -3.85 -13.47
C GLN A 131 38.33 -3.42 -13.80
N LEU A 132 38.65 -3.32 -15.10
CA LEU A 132 40.02 -3.06 -15.59
C LEU A 132 40.57 -1.71 -15.13
N GLU A 133 39.72 -0.71 -14.89
CA GLU A 133 40.14 0.60 -14.38
C GLU A 133 40.79 0.49 -12.99
N ILE A 134 40.24 -0.34 -12.11
CA ILE A 134 40.81 -0.58 -10.77
C ILE A 134 42.15 -1.33 -10.88
N LYS A 135 42.26 -2.30 -11.79
CA LYS A 135 43.55 -2.96 -12.07
C LYS A 135 44.59 -1.92 -12.50
N ASN A 136 44.26 -1.09 -13.49
CA ASN A 136 45.17 -0.07 -14.03
C ASN A 136 45.58 0.95 -12.95
N LEU A 137 44.65 1.34 -12.07
CA LEU A 137 44.97 2.18 -10.90
C LEU A 137 45.98 1.49 -9.97
N LEU A 138 45.75 0.23 -9.59
CA LEU A 138 46.67 -0.51 -8.71
C LEU A 138 48.03 -0.85 -9.35
N GLU A 139 48.13 -0.79 -10.69
CA GLU A 139 49.40 -0.89 -11.41
C GLU A 139 50.15 0.46 -11.44
N LYS A 140 49.40 1.55 -11.64
CA LYS A 140 49.95 2.91 -11.66
C LYS A 140 50.40 3.40 -10.28
N TYR A 141 49.66 3.04 -9.23
CA TYR A 141 49.86 3.49 -7.86
C TYR A 141 50.36 2.33 -6.99
N SER A 142 51.68 2.09 -6.99
CA SER A 142 52.25 0.98 -6.22
C SER A 142 52.30 1.29 -4.73
N LEU A 143 51.49 0.58 -3.94
CA LEU A 143 51.49 0.68 -2.48
C LEU A 143 52.67 -0.05 -1.82
N SER A 144 53.43 -0.87 -2.56
CA SER A 144 54.64 -1.53 -2.05
C SER A 144 55.76 -0.55 -1.72
N ILE A 145 55.74 0.64 -2.35
CA ILE A 145 56.79 1.66 -2.22
C ILE A 145 57.04 2.08 -0.77
N PHE A 146 56.01 2.02 0.08
CA PHE A 146 56.10 2.32 1.51
C PHE A 146 56.98 1.36 2.32
N PHE A 147 57.32 0.20 1.77
CA PHE A 147 58.12 -0.83 2.43
C PHE A 147 59.43 -1.14 1.69
N GLU A 148 59.72 -0.40 0.61
CA GLU A 148 60.96 -0.51 -0.17
C GLU A 148 62.03 0.45 0.38
N LYS A 149 63.31 0.13 0.14
CA LYS A 149 64.42 1.04 0.54
C LYS A 149 64.36 2.31 -0.31
N THR A 150 64.35 3.47 0.34
CA THR A 150 64.28 4.79 -0.32
C THR A 150 65.45 5.01 -1.29
N THR A 151 65.13 5.25 -2.57
CA THR A 151 66.06 5.72 -3.62
C THR A 151 65.73 7.16 -4.02
N SER A 152 66.64 7.86 -4.71
CA SER A 152 66.43 9.25 -5.14
C SER A 152 65.23 9.46 -6.09
N ASP A 153 64.78 8.40 -6.78
CA ASP A 153 63.61 8.42 -7.67
C ASP A 153 62.27 8.08 -6.97
N SER A 154 62.28 7.87 -5.65
CA SER A 154 61.12 7.38 -4.90
C SER A 154 60.07 8.46 -4.56
N LEU A 155 60.42 9.75 -4.59
CA LEU A 155 59.54 10.83 -4.11
C LEU A 155 58.25 10.96 -4.94
N ASN A 156 58.35 10.91 -6.26
CA ASN A 156 57.19 10.95 -7.16
C ASN A 156 56.27 9.72 -6.98
N ASN A 157 56.84 8.56 -6.68
CA ASN A 157 56.06 7.33 -6.45
C ASN A 157 55.32 7.38 -5.11
N TYR A 158 55.90 8.00 -4.08
CA TYR A 158 55.21 8.27 -2.81
C TYR A 158 54.03 9.21 -3.01
N GLU A 159 54.22 10.34 -3.70
CA GLU A 159 53.14 11.31 -3.97
C GLU A 159 51.98 10.66 -4.72
N MET A 160 52.28 9.82 -5.71
CA MET A 160 51.27 9.07 -6.45
C MET A 160 50.50 8.11 -5.52
N ALA A 161 51.20 7.33 -4.67
CA ALA A 161 50.54 6.44 -3.71
C ALA A 161 49.70 7.22 -2.68
N GLU A 162 50.18 8.38 -2.19
CA GLU A 162 49.42 9.29 -1.32
C GLU A 162 48.12 9.75 -1.99
N ILE A 163 48.19 10.20 -3.26
CA ILE A 163 47.03 10.64 -4.04
C ILE A 163 45.98 9.53 -4.10
N PHE A 164 46.39 8.31 -4.45
CA PHE A 164 45.47 7.17 -4.51
C PHE A 164 44.80 6.88 -3.16
N LEU A 165 45.59 6.80 -2.08
CA LEU A 165 45.06 6.53 -0.73
C LEU A 165 44.10 7.62 -0.27
N ASN A 166 44.46 8.90 -0.45
CA ASN A 166 43.62 10.03 -0.07
C ASN A 166 42.31 10.07 -0.88
N SER A 167 42.37 9.86 -2.20
CA SER A 167 41.17 9.78 -3.04
C SER A 167 40.27 8.62 -2.59
N PHE A 168 40.83 7.45 -2.31
CA PHE A 168 40.04 6.29 -1.87
C PHE A 168 39.37 6.51 -0.52
N ILE A 169 40.13 6.97 0.49
CA ILE A 169 39.61 7.27 1.83
C ILE A 169 38.51 8.34 1.76
N THR A 170 38.69 9.36 0.91
CA THR A 170 37.70 10.43 0.72
C THR A 170 36.40 9.89 0.15
N VAL A 171 36.46 9.10 -0.94
CA VAL A 171 35.27 8.48 -1.52
C VAL A 171 34.59 7.56 -0.49
N TYR A 172 35.35 6.70 0.19
CA TYR A 172 34.83 5.82 1.24
C TYR A 172 34.07 6.57 2.35
N LYS A 173 34.63 7.68 2.85
CA LYS A 173 33.97 8.53 3.85
C LYS A 173 32.67 9.13 3.29
N ASN A 174 32.70 9.63 2.07
CA ASN A 174 31.52 10.19 1.41
C ASN A 174 30.40 9.14 1.22
N GLU A 175 30.75 7.91 0.84
CA GLU A 175 29.78 6.82 0.72
C GLU A 175 29.09 6.49 2.04
N ARG A 176 29.83 6.48 3.16
CA ARG A 176 29.24 6.31 4.50
C ARG A 176 28.29 7.44 4.88
N MET A 177 28.60 8.67 4.46
CA MET A 177 27.77 9.85 4.74
C MET A 177 26.44 9.85 3.99
N LYS A 178 26.34 9.19 2.83
CA LYS A 178 25.07 9.05 2.08
C LYS A 178 23.96 8.38 2.90
N PHE A 179 24.30 7.59 3.91
CA PHE A 179 23.31 6.88 4.74
C PHE A 179 22.55 7.79 5.72
N LYS A 180 22.93 9.07 5.86
CA LYS A 180 22.17 10.05 6.65
C LYS A 180 20.75 10.27 6.15
N GLU A 181 20.58 10.24 4.84
CA GLU A 181 19.30 10.49 4.18
C GLU A 181 18.55 9.19 3.87
N LYS A 182 19.16 8.02 4.16
CA LYS A 182 18.55 6.71 3.91
C LYS A 182 17.69 6.27 5.08
N ALA A 183 16.76 5.36 4.78
CA ALA A 183 15.98 4.68 5.80
C ALA A 183 16.89 3.97 6.81
N LYS A 184 16.52 4.00 8.09
CA LYS A 184 17.30 3.32 9.13
C LYS A 184 16.93 1.85 9.28
N LEU A 185 15.68 1.48 8.97
CA LEU A 185 15.15 0.13 9.18
C LEU A 185 14.89 -0.57 7.84
N TYR A 186 15.33 -1.82 7.72
CA TYR A 186 15.15 -2.66 6.54
C TYR A 186 14.62 -4.04 6.93
N LYS A 187 13.63 -4.52 6.19
CA LYS A 187 13.11 -5.88 6.31
C LYS A 187 14.01 -6.88 5.58
N LEU A 188 14.36 -7.98 6.25
CA LEU A 188 15.04 -9.11 5.63
C LEU A 188 14.08 -10.29 5.43
N GLN A 189 14.50 -11.25 4.58
CA GLN A 189 13.64 -12.34 4.12
C GLN A 189 13.24 -13.34 5.22
N ASN A 190 14.05 -13.54 6.26
CA ASN A 190 13.73 -14.46 7.35
C ASN A 190 13.22 -13.73 8.61
N PHE A 191 12.50 -12.63 8.40
CA PHE A 191 11.88 -11.83 9.44
C PHE A 191 12.86 -11.08 10.38
N GLU A 192 14.14 -11.00 10.01
CA GLU A 192 15.07 -10.09 10.69
C GLU A 192 14.84 -8.63 10.28
N VAL A 193 15.16 -7.72 11.18
CA VAL A 193 15.15 -6.27 10.90
C VAL A 193 16.56 -5.74 11.05
N LEU A 194 17.12 -5.19 9.96
CA LEU A 194 18.38 -4.47 10.00
C LEU A 194 18.11 -3.01 10.36
N GLU A 195 18.70 -2.56 11.46
CA GLU A 195 18.71 -1.16 11.89
C GLU A 195 20.11 -0.57 11.67
N LEU A 196 20.22 0.43 10.81
CA LEU A 196 21.47 1.13 10.55
C LEU A 196 21.74 2.22 11.59
N LEU A 197 22.97 2.22 12.10
CA LEU A 197 23.48 3.23 13.02
C LEU A 197 24.27 4.26 12.24
N VAL A 198 23.76 5.49 12.22
CA VAL A 198 24.30 6.61 11.44
C VAL A 198 24.44 7.81 12.38
N ASP A 199 25.59 8.48 12.32
CA ASP A 199 25.82 9.74 13.04
C ASP A 199 26.22 10.89 12.10
N GLU A 200 26.22 12.11 12.65
CA GLU A 200 26.46 13.33 11.89
C GLU A 200 27.92 13.51 11.43
N THR A 201 28.87 12.83 12.06
CA THR A 201 30.30 13.05 11.87
C THR A 201 30.93 12.06 10.89
N VAL A 202 30.59 10.79 11.00
CA VAL A 202 31.22 9.70 10.21
C VAL A 202 30.22 8.94 9.33
N GLY A 203 28.93 9.29 9.41
CA GLY A 203 27.87 8.62 8.66
C GLY A 203 27.58 7.23 9.24
N LEU A 204 27.38 6.24 8.37
CA LEU A 204 27.12 4.84 8.76
C LEU A 204 28.27 4.28 9.60
N TYR A 205 28.06 3.94 10.88
CA TYR A 205 29.11 3.45 11.79
C TYR A 205 28.80 2.09 12.43
N GLY A 206 27.58 1.58 12.28
CA GLY A 206 27.22 0.27 12.78
C GLY A 206 25.84 -0.20 12.33
N PHE A 207 25.40 -1.32 12.87
CA PHE A 207 24.03 -1.80 12.75
C PHE A 207 23.60 -2.63 13.98
N TYR A 208 22.29 -2.75 14.16
CA TYR A 208 21.66 -3.86 14.87
C TYR A 208 20.94 -4.77 13.87
N LEU A 209 20.98 -6.06 14.13
CA LEU A 209 20.16 -7.06 13.46
C LEU A 209 19.21 -7.64 14.51
N HIS A 210 17.93 -7.28 14.42
CA HIS A 210 16.90 -7.71 15.36
C HIS A 210 16.29 -9.03 14.90
N PHE A 211 16.11 -9.95 15.84
CA PHE A 211 15.49 -11.25 15.63
C PHE A 211 14.11 -11.30 16.29
N SER A 212 13.18 -12.05 15.70
CA SER A 212 11.79 -12.11 16.15
C SER A 212 11.58 -12.81 17.50
N ASN A 213 12.59 -13.53 18.00
CA ASN A 213 12.63 -14.10 19.35
C ASN A 213 13.05 -13.08 20.44
N GLY A 214 13.24 -11.81 20.08
CA GLY A 214 13.69 -10.73 20.98
C GLY A 214 15.21 -10.64 21.15
N GLY A 215 15.97 -11.54 20.52
CA GLY A 215 17.43 -11.43 20.44
C GLY A 215 17.88 -10.38 19.42
N SER A 216 19.16 -10.01 19.47
CA SER A 216 19.78 -9.14 18.48
C SER A 216 21.27 -9.43 18.31
N ALA A 217 21.79 -9.16 17.12
CA ALA A 217 23.23 -9.03 16.86
C ALA A 217 23.59 -7.56 16.63
N GLN A 218 24.82 -7.17 16.99
CA GLN A 218 25.25 -5.78 16.93
C GLN A 218 26.68 -5.67 16.40
N PHE A 219 26.88 -4.70 15.53
CA PHE A 219 28.20 -4.24 15.12
C PHE A 219 28.30 -2.72 15.25
N ILE A 220 29.33 -2.23 15.94
CA ILE A 220 29.66 -0.80 16.03
C ILE A 220 31.16 -0.63 15.83
N ARG A 221 31.56 0.23 14.88
CA ARG A 221 32.96 0.59 14.65
C ARG A 221 33.17 2.06 14.98
N LYS A 222 33.98 2.33 16.01
CA LYS A 222 34.40 3.67 16.45
C LYS A 222 35.88 3.88 16.16
N GLU A 223 36.38 5.10 16.37
CA GLU A 223 37.79 5.42 16.13
C GLU A 223 38.76 4.56 16.95
N SER A 224 38.43 4.23 18.19
CA SER A 224 39.33 3.53 19.13
C SER A 224 38.92 2.10 19.47
N SER A 225 37.81 1.61 18.91
CA SER A 225 37.28 0.29 19.26
C SER A 225 36.28 -0.21 18.24
N THR A 226 36.21 -1.53 18.09
CA THR A 226 35.09 -2.21 17.43
C THR A 226 34.34 -3.06 18.45
N LEU A 227 33.03 -2.85 18.57
CA LEU A 227 32.11 -3.70 19.31
C LEU A 227 31.43 -4.66 18.33
N SER A 228 31.47 -5.95 18.64
CA SER A 228 30.87 -7.01 17.85
C SER A 228 30.22 -8.00 18.81
N GLN A 229 28.89 -8.05 18.83
CA GLN A 229 28.10 -8.86 19.75
C GLN A 229 27.17 -9.78 18.96
N ASN A 230 27.16 -11.07 19.32
CA ASN A 230 26.39 -12.12 18.64
C ASN A 230 26.68 -12.21 17.13
N ILE A 231 27.89 -11.82 16.71
CA ILE A 231 28.40 -11.95 15.36
C ILE A 231 29.55 -12.97 15.37
N SER A 232 29.55 -13.87 14.40
CA SER A 232 30.63 -14.82 14.13
C SER A 232 30.97 -14.84 12.65
N PHE A 233 32.05 -15.53 12.31
CA PHE A 233 32.42 -15.80 10.93
C PHE A 233 32.50 -17.30 10.73
N ASP A 234 31.94 -17.79 9.61
CA ASP A 234 31.96 -19.21 9.28
C ASP A 234 33.35 -19.66 8.77
N ARG A 235 33.46 -20.91 8.32
CA ARG A 235 34.74 -21.44 7.77
C ARG A 235 35.18 -20.75 6.47
N ASN A 236 34.28 -20.06 5.80
CA ASN A 236 34.54 -19.29 4.58
C ASN A 236 34.79 -17.80 4.88
N PHE A 237 34.85 -17.42 6.16
CA PHE A 237 34.98 -16.04 6.66
C PHE A 237 33.79 -15.13 6.32
N GLU A 238 32.62 -15.74 6.10
CA GLU A 238 31.36 -15.05 5.86
C GLU A 238 30.66 -14.71 7.18
N LEU A 239 29.92 -13.60 7.19
CA LEU A 239 29.22 -13.13 8.37
C LEU A 239 28.11 -14.12 8.78
N SER A 240 28.09 -14.50 10.04
CA SER A 240 27.04 -15.29 10.67
C SER A 240 26.61 -14.63 11.98
N SER A 241 25.36 -14.84 12.40
CA SER A 241 24.84 -14.28 13.65
C SER A 241 24.40 -15.38 14.61
N PHE A 242 24.65 -15.18 15.89
CA PHE A 242 24.10 -16.02 16.96
C PHE A 242 22.69 -15.56 17.29
N VAL A 243 21.70 -16.27 16.72
CA VAL A 243 20.27 -15.91 16.79
C VAL A 243 19.63 -16.25 18.15
N GLY A 244 20.24 -17.12 18.95
CA GLY A 244 19.67 -17.60 20.22
C GLY A 244 18.71 -18.77 20.03
N ASP A 245 17.58 -18.77 20.76
CA ASP A 245 16.60 -19.86 20.68
C ASP A 245 15.85 -19.82 19.33
N LEU A 246 16.16 -20.81 18.48
CA LEU A 246 15.56 -20.96 17.16
C LEU A 246 14.08 -21.40 17.22
N HIS A 247 13.64 -22.01 18.33
CA HIS A 247 12.25 -22.43 18.51
C HIS A 247 11.32 -21.26 18.86
N ALA A 248 11.88 -20.18 19.40
CA ALA A 248 11.15 -18.96 19.75
C ALA A 248 11.00 -17.98 18.57
N LEU A 249 11.60 -18.26 17.40
CA LEU A 249 11.47 -17.41 16.22
C LEU A 249 10.03 -17.42 15.69
N THR A 250 9.52 -16.23 15.37
CA THR A 250 8.22 -16.02 14.75
C THR A 250 8.37 -15.45 13.33
N GLU A 251 7.30 -15.57 12.53
CA GLU A 251 7.21 -15.03 11.17
C GLU A 251 6.73 -13.57 11.19
N GLU A 252 7.34 -12.75 12.05
CA GLU A 252 7.02 -11.35 12.27
C GLU A 252 8.30 -10.50 12.36
N TRP A 253 8.33 -9.35 11.70
CA TRP A 253 9.40 -8.38 11.87
C TRP A 253 9.20 -7.61 13.18
N VAL A 254 10.18 -7.68 14.08
CA VAL A 254 10.13 -7.09 15.42
C VAL A 254 11.43 -6.33 15.70
N VAL A 255 11.33 -5.21 16.40
CA VAL A 255 12.46 -4.43 16.94
C VAL A 255 12.27 -4.32 18.45
N GLY A 256 13.09 -5.03 19.21
CA GLY A 256 12.93 -5.20 20.65
C GLY A 256 11.59 -5.88 21.00
N LYS A 257 10.66 -5.13 21.59
CA LYS A 257 9.31 -5.62 21.96
C LYS A 257 8.20 -5.15 21.02
N LYS A 258 8.52 -4.30 20.05
CA LYS A 258 7.54 -3.69 19.14
C LYS A 258 7.59 -4.37 17.79
N LYS A 259 6.45 -4.64 17.20
CA LYS A 259 6.36 -5.10 15.81
C LYS A 259 6.75 -3.95 14.90
N LEU A 260 7.39 -4.25 13.77
CA LEU A 260 7.91 -3.23 12.87
C LEU A 260 6.80 -2.33 12.31
N TYR A 261 5.58 -2.86 12.12
CA TYR A 261 4.44 -2.05 11.70
C TYR A 261 3.94 -1.07 12.76
N GLU A 262 4.32 -1.22 14.03
CA GLU A 262 4.01 -0.24 15.08
C GLU A 262 5.00 0.93 15.06
N ILE A 263 6.19 0.72 14.47
CA ILE A 263 7.26 1.72 14.34
C ILE A 263 7.11 2.50 13.03
N GLY A 264 6.78 1.79 11.94
CA GLY A 264 6.65 2.36 10.61
C GLY A 264 7.97 2.40 9.84
N LEU A 265 7.88 2.09 8.55
CA LEU A 265 8.94 2.27 7.56
C LEU A 265 8.65 3.52 6.73
N PRO A 266 9.68 4.31 6.37
CA PRO A 266 9.49 5.44 5.48
C PRO A 266 9.10 4.98 4.07
N GLY A 267 8.49 5.87 3.30
CA GLY A 267 8.10 5.62 1.92
C GLY A 267 6.87 4.73 1.78
N ARG A 268 6.83 3.94 0.70
CA ARG A 268 5.69 3.13 0.29
C ARG A 268 6.13 1.75 -0.21
N TYR A 269 5.20 0.80 -0.21
CA TYR A 269 5.47 -0.57 -0.62
C TYR A 269 5.69 -0.72 -2.13
N ASN A 270 4.79 -0.15 -2.95
CA ASN A 270 4.92 -0.24 -4.41
C ASN A 270 5.80 0.88 -4.98
N VAL A 271 6.54 0.55 -6.02
CA VAL A 271 7.13 1.56 -6.92
C VAL A 271 6.01 2.42 -7.52
N LEU A 272 6.29 3.70 -7.76
CA LEU A 272 5.35 4.64 -8.38
C LEU A 272 4.81 4.08 -9.70
N GLY A 273 3.49 4.16 -9.87
CA GLY A 273 2.81 3.68 -11.06
C GLY A 273 2.51 2.19 -11.06
N GLN A 274 2.91 1.44 -10.03
CA GLN A 274 2.66 0.00 -9.92
C GLN A 274 1.62 -0.32 -8.86
N TRP A 275 0.91 -1.43 -9.06
CA TRP A 275 0.04 -2.02 -8.06
C TRP A 275 0.25 -3.53 -8.03
N LYS A 276 0.93 -4.01 -6.99
CA LYS A 276 1.20 -5.43 -6.78
C LYS A 276 0.40 -5.99 -5.59
N PRO A 277 0.10 -7.30 -5.59
CA PRO A 277 -0.32 -8.03 -4.40
C PRO A 277 0.63 -7.83 -3.23
N LEU A 278 0.12 -7.85 -2.00
CA LEU A 278 0.96 -7.79 -0.81
C LEU A 278 1.75 -9.10 -0.66
N ILE A 279 3.07 -9.04 -0.74
CA ILE A 279 3.94 -10.21 -0.55
C ILE A 279 4.36 -10.29 0.92
N TYR A 280 3.99 -11.38 1.58
CA TYR A 280 4.35 -11.65 2.97
C TYR A 280 4.85 -13.10 3.11
N PRO A 281 6.16 -13.33 3.36
CA PRO A 281 6.81 -14.63 3.24
C PRO A 281 6.53 -15.60 4.41
N GLU A 282 5.27 -15.72 4.84
CA GLU A 282 4.87 -16.69 5.87
C GLU A 282 4.96 -18.13 5.34
N ARG A 283 5.49 -19.04 6.15
CA ARG A 283 5.52 -20.48 5.84
C ARG A 283 4.28 -21.18 6.36
N LYS A 284 3.60 -20.60 7.37
CA LYS A 284 2.32 -21.08 7.91
C LYS A 284 1.26 -20.00 7.74
N GLN A 285 0.11 -20.34 7.14
CA GLN A 285 -1.05 -19.44 6.94
C GLN A 285 -1.76 -19.06 8.26
N LYS A 286 -1.03 -18.44 9.20
CA LYS A 286 -1.55 -18.05 10.51
C LYS A 286 -1.32 -16.58 10.81
N VAL A 287 -0.24 -15.98 10.30
CA VAL A 287 0.11 -14.60 10.63
C VAL A 287 -0.74 -13.64 9.82
N ILE A 288 -0.81 -13.81 8.50
CA ILE A 288 -1.64 -12.95 7.65
C ILE A 288 -3.12 -13.05 8.05
N SER A 289 -3.63 -14.26 8.29
CA SER A 289 -5.02 -14.44 8.77
C SER A 289 -5.25 -13.85 10.16
N ARG A 290 -4.21 -13.71 10.98
CA ARG A 290 -4.31 -12.97 12.26
C ARG A 290 -4.35 -11.47 12.00
N TYR A 291 -3.48 -10.91 11.15
CA TYR A 291 -3.54 -9.49 10.79
C TYR A 291 -4.86 -9.09 10.13
N ALA A 292 -5.42 -9.95 9.27
CA ALA A 292 -6.74 -9.71 8.71
C ALA A 292 -7.82 -9.63 9.81
N ARG A 293 -7.82 -10.57 10.76
CA ARG A 293 -8.74 -10.56 11.90
C ARG A 293 -8.52 -9.37 12.83
N GLU A 294 -7.27 -8.99 13.05
CA GLU A 294 -6.89 -7.85 13.87
C GLU A 294 -7.40 -6.54 13.24
N ALA A 295 -7.13 -6.32 11.94
CA ALA A 295 -7.66 -5.19 11.20
C ALA A 295 -9.20 -5.13 11.22
N LEU A 296 -9.87 -6.27 11.01
CA LEU A 296 -11.34 -6.39 11.12
C LEU A 296 -11.86 -6.09 12.53
N SER A 297 -11.09 -6.35 13.57
CA SER A 297 -11.48 -6.08 14.96
C SER A 297 -11.27 -4.62 15.38
N LEU A 298 -10.35 -3.91 14.73
CA LEU A 298 -9.96 -2.54 15.07
C LEU A 298 -10.89 -1.48 14.48
N SER A 299 -11.62 -1.79 13.41
CA SER A 299 -12.58 -0.87 12.80
C SER A 299 -13.73 -1.62 12.14
N LYS A 300 -14.90 -1.00 12.07
CA LYS A 300 -16.04 -1.50 11.26
C LYS A 300 -15.97 -1.03 9.80
N ASP A 301 -15.07 -0.10 9.49
CA ASP A 301 -14.97 0.48 8.17
C ASP A 301 -14.01 -0.31 7.26
N GLU A 302 -14.53 -0.77 6.12
CA GLU A 302 -13.78 -1.60 5.16
C GLU A 302 -12.54 -0.92 4.56
N GLN A 303 -12.57 0.41 4.41
CA GLN A 303 -11.43 1.17 3.91
C GLN A 303 -10.34 1.28 4.97
N VAL A 304 -10.72 1.57 6.22
CA VAL A 304 -9.79 1.61 7.36
C VAL A 304 -9.16 0.24 7.57
N GLN A 305 -9.96 -0.83 7.55
CA GLN A 305 -9.48 -2.22 7.62
C GLN A 305 -8.46 -2.53 6.52
N GLY A 306 -8.73 -2.13 5.28
CA GLY A 306 -7.82 -2.31 4.15
C GLY A 306 -6.46 -1.63 4.36
N VAL A 307 -6.46 -0.40 4.88
CA VAL A 307 -5.24 0.35 5.23
C VAL A 307 -4.50 -0.30 6.40
N LEU A 308 -5.20 -0.66 7.49
CA LEU A 308 -4.60 -1.34 8.64
C LEU A 308 -3.89 -2.62 8.22
N PHE A 309 -4.54 -3.45 7.40
CA PHE A 309 -3.94 -4.68 6.91
C PHE A 309 -2.73 -4.43 6.01
N TYR A 310 -2.78 -3.41 5.13
CA TYR A 310 -1.63 -2.97 4.36
C TYR A 310 -0.46 -2.60 5.28
N ILE A 311 -0.70 -1.78 6.32
CA ILE A 311 0.32 -1.35 7.27
C ILE A 311 0.90 -2.57 8.01
N MET A 312 0.07 -3.48 8.50
CA MET A 312 0.53 -4.68 9.23
C MET A 312 1.42 -5.59 8.37
N CYS A 313 1.05 -5.78 7.09
CA CYS A 313 1.81 -6.62 6.17
C CYS A 313 3.12 -5.94 5.71
N THR A 314 3.04 -4.67 5.35
CA THR A 314 4.15 -3.96 4.67
C THR A 314 5.02 -3.14 5.62
N SER A 315 4.50 -2.80 6.80
CA SER A 315 5.08 -1.88 7.78
C SER A 315 5.24 -0.44 7.30
N HIS A 316 4.73 -0.07 6.12
CA HIS A 316 4.73 1.33 5.66
C HIS A 316 3.50 2.06 6.19
N HIS A 317 3.70 3.20 6.85
CA HIS A 317 2.62 4.05 7.37
C HIS A 317 2.10 4.99 6.28
N VAL A 318 1.45 4.39 5.28
CA VAL A 318 0.95 5.14 4.13
C VAL A 318 -0.36 4.54 3.63
N ILE A 319 -1.27 5.40 3.19
CA ILE A 319 -2.46 5.03 2.44
C ILE A 319 -2.09 5.09 0.97
N GLU A 320 -2.02 3.94 0.29
CA GLU A 320 -1.86 3.89 -1.15
C GLU A 320 -3.23 3.84 -1.86
N PHE A 321 -3.43 4.76 -2.79
CA PHE A 321 -4.68 4.89 -3.55
C PHE A 321 -4.42 5.22 -5.01
N VAL A 322 -5.47 5.12 -5.82
CA VAL A 322 -5.43 5.48 -7.24
C VAL A 322 -6.58 6.43 -7.52
N VAL A 323 -6.31 7.44 -8.34
CA VAL A 323 -7.28 8.43 -8.81
C VAL A 323 -7.45 8.30 -10.30
N LYS A 324 -8.70 8.33 -10.77
CA LYS A 324 -9.10 8.47 -12.16
C LYS A 324 -9.84 9.79 -12.30
N ALA A 325 -9.37 10.69 -13.16
CA ALA A 325 -9.98 12.00 -13.36
C ALA A 325 -10.16 12.32 -14.84
N ASP A 326 -11.22 13.03 -15.23
CA ASP A 326 -11.35 13.61 -16.58
C ASP A 326 -10.71 15.00 -16.72
N LEU A 327 -9.91 15.40 -15.71
CA LEU A 327 -9.11 16.61 -15.70
C LEU A 327 -7.62 16.27 -15.65
N GLU A 328 -6.82 17.05 -16.37
CA GLU A 328 -5.36 16.97 -16.30
C GLU A 328 -4.85 17.97 -15.26
N LEU A 329 -4.25 17.46 -14.19
CA LEU A 329 -3.41 18.27 -13.33
C LEU A 329 -2.12 18.66 -14.08
N PRO A 330 -1.64 19.91 -13.95
CA PRO A 330 -0.49 20.42 -14.70
C PRO A 330 0.86 19.83 -14.26
N TRP A 331 0.87 19.02 -13.20
CA TRP A 331 2.09 18.46 -12.60
C TRP A 331 2.17 16.95 -12.82
N GLU A 332 3.38 16.48 -13.13
CA GLU A 332 3.67 15.04 -13.18
C GLU A 332 3.77 14.44 -11.77
N ASN A 333 4.32 15.19 -10.82
CA ASN A 333 4.39 14.83 -9.41
C ASN A 333 4.05 16.07 -8.56
N THR A 334 3.10 15.95 -7.65
CA THR A 334 2.68 17.07 -6.79
C THR A 334 2.30 16.60 -5.39
N THR A 335 2.37 17.54 -4.44
CA THR A 335 1.92 17.35 -3.07
C THR A 335 0.86 18.40 -2.73
N LEU A 336 -0.35 17.96 -2.43
CA LEU A 336 -1.48 18.79 -2.04
C LEU A 336 -1.64 18.77 -0.52
N GLY A 337 -1.81 19.95 0.08
CA GLY A 337 -2.02 20.07 1.54
C GLY A 337 -0.87 19.52 2.41
N LYS A 338 0.34 19.36 1.85
CA LYS A 338 1.54 18.76 2.47
C LYS A 338 1.47 17.26 2.78
N VAL A 339 0.34 16.59 2.52
CA VAL A 339 0.12 15.19 2.92
C VAL A 339 -0.38 14.28 1.79
N ILE A 340 -1.04 14.82 0.77
CA ILE A 340 -1.55 14.06 -0.37
C ILE A 340 -0.55 14.17 -1.51
N HIS A 341 0.17 13.09 -1.81
CA HIS A 341 1.04 13.01 -2.97
C HIS A 341 0.29 12.38 -4.14
N LEU A 342 0.42 12.98 -5.32
CA LEU A 342 -0.14 12.47 -6.57
C LEU A 342 0.95 12.42 -7.63
N TRP A 343 1.10 11.26 -8.26
CA TRP A 343 1.99 11.04 -9.39
C TRP A 343 1.20 10.60 -10.62
N LYS A 344 1.39 11.27 -11.74
CA LYS A 344 0.66 11.01 -12.98
C LYS A 344 1.23 9.76 -13.68
N CYS A 345 0.39 8.75 -13.91
CA CYS A 345 0.82 7.52 -14.57
C CYS A 345 1.08 7.76 -16.08
N PRO A 346 2.27 7.42 -16.61
CA PRO A 346 2.64 7.64 -18.02
C PRO A 346 1.67 7.00 -19.02
N ASN A 347 1.21 5.78 -18.71
CA ASN A 347 0.32 5.01 -19.59
C ASN A 347 -1.12 5.53 -19.64
N SER A 348 -1.47 6.56 -18.86
CA SER A 348 -2.82 7.12 -18.81
C SER A 348 -3.22 7.88 -20.07
N GLN A 349 -2.26 8.35 -20.88
CA GLN A 349 -2.52 9.14 -22.08
C GLN A 349 -2.87 8.31 -23.31
N MET A 350 -2.56 6.99 -23.32
CA MET A 350 -2.62 6.20 -24.56
C MET A 350 -4.03 5.78 -24.97
N MET A 351 -5.04 5.90 -24.09
CA MET A 351 -6.43 5.60 -24.41
C MET A 351 -7.41 6.40 -23.53
N GLN A 352 -8.18 7.31 -24.13
CA GLN A 352 -9.44 7.91 -23.63
C GLN A 352 -9.34 9.14 -22.69
N ASN A 353 -10.43 9.92 -22.65
CA ASN A 353 -10.67 11.22 -21.99
C ASN A 353 -10.48 11.23 -20.45
N PHE A 354 -9.46 10.59 -19.91
CA PHE A 354 -9.17 10.58 -18.48
C PHE A 354 -7.67 10.39 -18.21
N PHE A 355 -7.25 10.78 -17.01
CA PHE A 355 -5.92 10.65 -16.46
C PHE A 355 -5.96 9.76 -15.22
N ILE A 356 -4.86 9.04 -15.00
CA ILE A 356 -4.69 8.18 -13.82
C ILE A 356 -3.54 8.73 -13.00
N TYR A 357 -3.77 8.85 -11.69
CA TYR A 357 -2.76 9.25 -10.72
C TYR A 357 -2.57 8.15 -9.67
N ASP A 358 -1.33 7.76 -9.44
CA ASP A 358 -0.93 6.96 -8.29
C ASP A 358 -0.74 7.89 -7.09
N GLY A 359 -1.52 7.65 -6.04
CA GLY A 359 -1.58 8.50 -4.86
C GLY A 359 -1.02 7.84 -3.61
N SER A 360 -0.45 8.65 -2.73
CA SER A 360 -0.07 8.23 -1.38
C SER A 360 -0.35 9.31 -0.34
N TYR A 361 -0.84 8.90 0.83
CA TYR A 361 -1.03 9.77 2.00
C TYR A 361 -0.25 9.18 3.18
N CYS A 362 0.75 9.89 3.69
CA CYS A 362 1.52 9.44 4.84
C CYS A 362 0.72 9.65 6.13
N VAL A 363 0.60 8.61 6.95
CA VAL A 363 0.00 8.67 8.30
C VAL A 363 1.13 8.57 9.33
N ASN A 364 0.94 9.15 10.52
CA ASN A 364 1.96 9.14 11.57
C ASN A 364 1.89 7.87 12.43
N SER A 365 0.74 7.20 12.43
CA SER A 365 0.52 5.97 13.16
C SER A 365 -0.44 5.04 12.43
N PHE A 366 -0.65 3.84 12.98
CA PHE A 366 -1.64 2.88 12.50
C PHE A 366 -2.97 2.95 13.31
N ASP A 367 -3.20 4.05 14.03
CA ASP A 367 -4.44 4.28 14.78
C ASP A 367 -5.64 4.37 13.83
N PRO A 368 -6.72 3.56 14.04
CA PRO A 368 -7.92 3.62 13.22
C PRO A 368 -8.52 5.02 13.04
N ASP A 369 -8.53 5.84 14.10
CA ASP A 369 -9.12 7.18 14.07
C ASP A 369 -8.31 8.14 13.19
N GLU A 370 -6.97 8.05 13.23
CA GLU A 370 -6.08 8.82 12.35
C GLU A 370 -6.26 8.41 10.89
N ILE A 371 -6.35 7.10 10.61
CA ILE A 371 -6.57 6.57 9.27
C ILE A 371 -7.93 7.03 8.73
N GLU A 372 -8.97 7.02 9.57
CA GLU A 372 -10.29 7.51 9.23
C GLU A 372 -10.26 9.00 8.86
N MET A 373 -9.63 9.84 9.67
CA MET A 373 -9.48 11.27 9.41
C MET A 373 -8.69 11.53 8.11
N ALA A 374 -7.65 10.75 7.85
CA ALA A 374 -6.87 10.83 6.62
C ALA A 374 -7.69 10.50 5.37
N ILE A 375 -8.51 9.45 5.43
CA ILE A 375 -9.47 9.08 4.36
C ILE A 375 -10.48 10.20 4.10
N SER A 376 -11.07 10.76 5.16
CA SER A 376 -12.02 11.87 5.05
C SER A 376 -11.39 13.11 4.43
N THR A 377 -10.17 13.45 4.84
CA THR A 377 -9.38 14.57 4.28
C THR A 377 -9.09 14.35 2.80
N LEU A 378 -8.73 13.13 2.42
CA LEU A 378 -8.48 12.75 1.04
C LEU A 378 -9.76 12.87 0.20
N ASN A 379 -10.90 12.38 0.70
CA ASN A 379 -12.18 12.47 0.02
C ASN A 379 -12.61 13.94 -0.19
N LEU A 380 -12.52 14.76 0.85
CA LEU A 380 -12.83 16.19 0.78
C LEU A 380 -11.96 16.91 -0.26
N THR A 381 -10.65 16.68 -0.21
CA THR A 381 -9.68 17.33 -1.10
C THR A 381 -9.96 16.99 -2.56
N LEU A 382 -10.11 15.71 -2.88
CA LEU A 382 -10.33 15.25 -4.25
C LEU A 382 -11.71 15.70 -4.79
N ASN A 383 -12.75 15.69 -3.96
CA ASN A 383 -14.07 16.20 -4.35
C ASN A 383 -14.04 17.73 -4.55
N THR A 384 -13.27 18.47 -3.76
CA THR A 384 -13.12 19.92 -3.94
C THR A 384 -12.40 20.26 -5.25
N ILE A 385 -11.39 19.47 -5.64
CA ILE A 385 -10.74 19.62 -6.95
C ILE A 385 -11.75 19.36 -8.08
N ALA A 386 -12.49 18.25 -8.00
CA ALA A 386 -13.52 17.92 -8.98
C ALA A 386 -14.56 19.05 -9.12
N PHE A 387 -15.02 19.60 -7.99
CA PHE A 387 -15.94 20.72 -7.94
C PHE A 387 -15.36 21.99 -8.55
N ALA A 388 -14.14 22.39 -8.16
CA ALA A 388 -13.52 23.65 -8.59
C ALA A 388 -13.33 23.75 -10.11
N TYR A 389 -13.14 22.61 -10.77
CA TYR A 389 -12.88 22.54 -12.22
C TYR A 389 -14.02 21.92 -13.02
N ASN A 390 -15.20 21.71 -12.41
CA ASN A 390 -16.35 21.06 -13.05
C ASN A 390 -15.99 19.73 -13.73
N ALA A 391 -15.20 18.93 -13.03
CA ALA A 391 -14.62 17.69 -13.49
C ALA A 391 -15.16 16.49 -12.69
N LYS A 392 -14.93 15.28 -13.20
CA LYS A 392 -15.20 14.02 -12.53
C LYS A 392 -13.91 13.41 -12.04
N LEU A 393 -13.85 13.14 -10.75
CA LEU A 393 -12.74 12.47 -10.10
C LEU A 393 -13.28 11.29 -9.29
N GLN A 394 -12.72 10.11 -9.52
CA GLN A 394 -13.00 8.90 -8.77
C GLN A 394 -11.71 8.38 -8.17
N TRP A 395 -11.75 7.96 -6.90
CA TRP A 395 -10.58 7.41 -6.25
C TRP A 395 -10.92 6.13 -5.48
N ARG A 396 -9.92 5.30 -5.26
CA ARG A 396 -10.05 4.05 -4.49
C ARG A 396 -8.72 3.65 -3.86
N LEU A 397 -8.79 2.99 -2.72
CA LEU A 397 -7.64 2.34 -2.10
C LEU A 397 -7.09 1.21 -3.00
N LYS A 398 -5.78 1.02 -2.96
CA LYS A 398 -5.12 -0.14 -3.60
C LYS A 398 -5.38 -1.45 -2.85
N TYR A 399 -5.81 -1.38 -1.60
CA TYR A 399 -5.84 -2.55 -0.73
C TYR A 399 -7.14 -2.60 0.06
N LYS A 400 -7.88 -3.72 -0.04
CA LYS A 400 -9.14 -4.00 0.66
C LYS A 400 -9.18 -5.45 1.09
N ILE A 401 -9.56 -5.71 2.34
CA ILE A 401 -9.70 -7.07 2.88
C ILE A 401 -10.99 -7.73 2.33
N VAL A 402 -12.07 -6.95 2.26
CA VAL A 402 -13.36 -7.44 1.78
C VAL A 402 -13.41 -7.34 0.26
N ASN A 403 -13.33 -8.48 -0.41
CA ASN A 403 -13.58 -8.55 -1.85
C ASN A 403 -15.07 -8.32 -2.10
N GLY A 404 -15.42 -7.11 -2.50
CA GLY A 404 -16.75 -6.83 -3.05
C GLY A 404 -17.04 -7.80 -4.19
N THR A 405 -18.27 -8.31 -4.27
CA THR A 405 -18.80 -9.32 -5.21
C THR A 405 -18.67 -9.00 -6.71
N GLN A 406 -17.87 -8.01 -7.09
CA GLN A 406 -17.79 -7.40 -8.41
C GLN A 406 -17.25 -8.32 -9.53
N ASN A 407 -16.64 -9.45 -9.19
CA ASN A 407 -16.16 -10.42 -10.20
C ASN A 407 -17.09 -11.64 -10.37
N SER A 408 -18.28 -11.59 -9.76
CA SER A 408 -19.29 -12.64 -9.95
C SER A 408 -20.17 -12.33 -11.17
N PHE A 409 -20.41 -13.34 -12.01
CA PHE A 409 -21.37 -13.28 -13.12
C PHE A 409 -22.45 -14.32 -12.90
N ILE A 410 -23.68 -14.03 -13.33
CA ILE A 410 -24.80 -14.98 -13.29
C ILE A 410 -24.64 -15.92 -14.48
N LYS A 411 -24.73 -17.23 -14.23
CA LYS A 411 -24.71 -18.27 -15.25
C LYS A 411 -26.08 -18.93 -15.30
N LEU A 412 -26.87 -18.61 -16.31
CA LEU A 412 -28.20 -19.20 -16.51
C LEU A 412 -28.07 -20.62 -17.08
N ASN A 413 -28.95 -21.52 -16.64
CA ASN A 413 -29.18 -22.82 -17.28
C ASN A 413 -30.46 -22.78 -18.16
N GLU A 414 -30.78 -23.88 -18.85
CA GLU A 414 -31.98 -23.95 -19.68
C GLU A 414 -33.28 -23.81 -18.87
N GLU A 415 -33.32 -24.33 -17.65
CA GLU A 415 -34.49 -24.21 -16.77
C GLU A 415 -34.77 -22.76 -16.36
N ASP A 416 -33.73 -21.94 -16.18
CA ASP A 416 -33.84 -20.51 -15.87
C ASP A 416 -34.48 -19.71 -17.00
N MET A 417 -34.39 -20.17 -18.24
CA MET A 417 -35.04 -19.52 -19.38
C MET A 417 -36.57 -19.59 -19.27
N ASN A 418 -37.11 -20.61 -18.59
CA ASN A 418 -38.55 -20.68 -18.31
C ASN A 418 -39.01 -19.49 -17.45
N VAL A 419 -38.17 -18.96 -16.57
CA VAL A 419 -38.51 -17.76 -15.77
C VAL A 419 -38.67 -16.56 -16.69
N LEU A 420 -37.74 -16.37 -17.64
CA LEU A 420 -37.81 -15.29 -18.63
C LEU A 420 -39.05 -15.44 -19.53
N ASP A 421 -39.28 -16.63 -20.07
CA ASP A 421 -40.44 -16.90 -20.92
C ASP A 421 -41.75 -16.63 -20.16
N ASN A 422 -41.82 -17.03 -18.89
CA ASN A 422 -42.97 -16.74 -18.03
C ASN A 422 -43.16 -15.23 -17.79
N ILE A 423 -42.09 -14.46 -17.58
CA ILE A 423 -42.16 -12.99 -17.47
C ILE A 423 -42.72 -12.41 -18.76
N LEU A 424 -42.14 -12.78 -19.92
CA LEU A 424 -42.52 -12.23 -21.22
C LEU A 424 -43.96 -12.59 -21.62
N ASN A 425 -44.40 -13.81 -21.29
CA ASN A 425 -45.75 -14.28 -21.59
C ASN A 425 -46.82 -13.62 -20.72
N LYS A 426 -46.53 -13.41 -19.42
CA LYS A 426 -47.48 -12.79 -18.47
C LYS A 426 -47.39 -11.26 -18.47
N TYR A 427 -46.41 -10.68 -19.14
CA TYR A 427 -46.20 -9.23 -19.15
C TYR A 427 -47.44 -8.48 -19.68
N PRO A 428 -47.98 -7.49 -18.94
CA PRO A 428 -49.16 -6.76 -19.38
C PRO A 428 -48.88 -5.97 -20.69
N ARG A 429 -49.74 -6.14 -21.70
CA ARG A 429 -49.65 -5.41 -22.99
C ARG A 429 -50.59 -4.21 -23.08
N ASN A 430 -50.86 -3.58 -21.93
CA ASN A 430 -51.78 -2.46 -21.76
C ASN A 430 -51.05 -1.29 -21.05
N LYS A 431 -51.81 -0.34 -20.49
CA LYS A 431 -51.24 0.81 -19.75
C LYS A 431 -50.38 0.39 -18.56
N ASP A 432 -50.74 -0.70 -17.88
CA ASP A 432 -49.96 -1.26 -16.76
C ASP A 432 -48.56 -1.67 -17.23
N GLY A 433 -48.45 -2.26 -18.42
CA GLY A 433 -47.18 -2.61 -19.05
C GLY A 433 -46.26 -1.42 -19.32
N LEU A 434 -46.82 -0.27 -19.68
CA LEU A 434 -46.04 0.96 -19.89
C LEU A 434 -45.44 1.50 -18.58
N ILE A 435 -46.20 1.41 -17.49
CA ILE A 435 -45.72 1.77 -16.15
C ILE A 435 -44.65 0.78 -15.69
N LEU A 436 -44.84 -0.52 -15.90
CA LEU A 436 -43.83 -1.53 -15.58
C LEU A 436 -42.56 -1.38 -16.41
N ASN A 437 -42.66 -1.02 -17.70
CA ASN A 437 -41.47 -0.72 -18.52
C ASN A 437 -40.66 0.43 -17.93
N SER A 438 -41.36 1.49 -17.52
CA SER A 438 -40.72 2.64 -16.86
C SER A 438 -40.08 2.24 -15.54
N ALA A 439 -40.76 1.41 -14.73
CA ALA A 439 -40.25 0.87 -13.48
C ALA A 439 -39.00 -0.01 -13.69
N ILE A 440 -39.00 -0.91 -14.69
CA ILE A 440 -37.86 -1.75 -15.06
C ILE A 440 -36.69 -0.89 -15.55
N ASP A 441 -36.94 0.16 -16.34
CA ASP A 441 -35.91 1.10 -16.77
C ASP A 441 -35.24 1.78 -15.56
N TRP A 442 -36.02 2.30 -14.60
CA TRP A 442 -35.48 2.86 -13.36
C TRP A 442 -34.70 1.83 -12.53
N TYR A 443 -35.20 0.60 -12.42
CA TYR A 443 -34.47 -0.48 -11.74
C TYR A 443 -33.12 -0.78 -12.41
N ASN A 444 -33.08 -0.81 -13.75
CA ASN A 444 -31.86 -1.03 -14.51
C ASN A 444 -30.90 0.15 -14.40
N ARG A 445 -31.40 1.40 -14.41
CA ARG A 445 -30.59 2.60 -14.12
C ARG A 445 -29.97 2.54 -12.73
N GLY A 446 -30.73 2.08 -11.73
CA GLY A 446 -30.20 1.87 -10.38
C GLY A 446 -29.08 0.83 -10.36
N THR A 447 -29.28 -0.29 -11.06
CA THR A 447 -28.28 -1.37 -11.17
C THR A 447 -27.01 -0.95 -11.91
N ASN A 448 -27.14 -0.08 -12.92
CA ASN A 448 -26.03 0.41 -13.72
C ASN A 448 -25.40 1.70 -13.16
N SER A 449 -25.96 2.28 -12.09
CA SER A 449 -25.43 3.51 -11.49
C SER A 449 -24.14 3.21 -10.72
N LYS A 450 -23.11 4.02 -10.98
CA LYS A 450 -21.88 4.02 -10.18
C LYS A 450 -22.00 4.79 -8.87
N ASP A 451 -22.93 5.75 -8.83
CA ASP A 451 -23.22 6.55 -7.66
C ASP A 451 -24.26 5.84 -6.80
N ILE A 452 -23.94 5.65 -5.51
CA ILE A 452 -24.78 4.90 -4.58
C ILE A 452 -26.09 5.63 -4.25
N PHE A 453 -26.10 6.97 -4.26
CA PHE A 453 -27.29 7.76 -3.95
C PHE A 453 -28.23 7.77 -5.14
N ALA A 454 -27.71 7.96 -6.35
CA ALA A 454 -28.47 7.83 -7.59
C ALA A 454 -29.01 6.41 -7.73
N SER A 455 -28.22 5.38 -7.39
CA SER A 455 -28.67 3.99 -7.40
C SER A 455 -29.85 3.78 -6.42
N PHE A 456 -29.69 4.24 -5.17
CA PHE A 456 -30.73 4.19 -4.15
C PHE A 456 -32.01 4.92 -4.59
N LEU A 457 -31.89 6.15 -5.09
CA LEU A 457 -33.01 6.95 -5.58
C LEU A 457 -33.68 6.32 -6.79
N CYS A 458 -32.94 5.69 -7.70
CA CYS A 458 -33.51 4.97 -8.84
C CYS A 458 -34.36 3.78 -8.38
N TYR A 459 -33.88 2.97 -7.42
CA TYR A 459 -34.68 1.88 -6.85
C TYR A 459 -35.91 2.39 -6.11
N TYR A 460 -35.77 3.46 -5.33
CA TYR A 460 -36.91 4.07 -4.66
C TYR A 460 -37.94 4.64 -5.66
N ARG A 461 -37.47 5.19 -6.78
CA ARG A 461 -38.30 5.74 -7.85
C ARG A 461 -39.20 4.69 -8.50
N VAL A 462 -38.78 3.43 -8.55
CA VAL A 462 -39.61 2.29 -8.98
C VAL A 462 -40.91 2.25 -8.15
N ILE A 463 -40.77 2.32 -6.83
CA ILE A 463 -41.89 2.29 -5.89
C ILE A 463 -42.81 3.49 -6.12
N GLU A 464 -42.24 4.70 -6.20
CA GLU A 464 -43.01 5.92 -6.39
C GLU A 464 -43.82 5.93 -7.69
N ILE A 465 -43.24 5.48 -8.80
CA ILE A 465 -43.90 5.46 -10.10
C ILE A 465 -45.10 4.51 -10.08
N ILE A 466 -44.92 3.31 -9.53
CA ILE A 466 -45.98 2.31 -9.44
C ILE A 466 -47.10 2.84 -8.55
N VAL A 467 -46.78 3.26 -7.32
CA VAL A 467 -47.76 3.77 -6.36
C VAL A 467 -48.52 4.97 -6.92
N THR A 468 -47.81 5.96 -7.48
CA THR A 468 -48.45 7.16 -8.03
C THR A 468 -49.36 6.82 -9.20
N SER A 469 -48.99 5.84 -10.02
CA SER A 469 -49.80 5.42 -11.17
C SER A 469 -51.09 4.71 -10.74
N VAL A 470 -51.01 3.86 -9.72
CA VAL A 470 -52.20 3.21 -9.13
C VAL A 470 -53.10 4.24 -8.45
N TYR A 471 -52.53 5.12 -7.61
CA TYR A 471 -53.31 6.13 -6.89
C TYR A 471 -54.00 7.14 -7.81
N SER A 472 -53.41 7.45 -8.95
CA SER A 472 -53.99 8.36 -9.95
C SER A 472 -54.94 7.68 -10.94
N GLY A 473 -55.15 6.36 -10.81
CA GLY A 473 -55.98 5.57 -11.72
C GLY A 473 -55.40 5.41 -13.12
N LYS A 474 -54.08 5.67 -13.30
CA LYS A 474 -53.38 5.47 -14.57
C LYS A 474 -53.03 4.00 -14.82
N ALA A 475 -52.92 3.23 -13.75
CA ALA A 475 -52.68 1.79 -13.76
C ALA A 475 -53.56 1.10 -12.71
N GLU A 476 -53.91 -0.16 -12.93
CA GLU A 476 -54.75 -0.94 -12.00
C GLU A 476 -54.00 -2.16 -11.46
N PHE A 477 -53.23 -2.86 -12.30
CA PHE A 477 -52.52 -4.10 -11.96
C PHE A 477 -53.39 -5.18 -11.30
N GLY A 478 -54.70 -5.14 -11.52
CA GLY A 478 -55.65 -6.05 -10.87
C GLY A 478 -55.83 -5.83 -9.36
N LEU A 479 -55.26 -4.76 -8.78
CA LEU A 479 -55.33 -4.47 -7.34
C LEU A 479 -56.71 -3.99 -6.89
N ARG A 480 -57.59 -3.62 -7.83
CA ARG A 480 -58.94 -3.06 -7.58
C ARG A 480 -58.95 -1.90 -6.59
N PHE A 481 -57.87 -1.13 -6.57
CA PHE A 481 -57.74 0.02 -5.68
C PHE A 481 -58.71 1.14 -6.10
N GLN A 482 -59.48 1.65 -5.15
CA GLN A 482 -60.36 2.80 -5.37
C GLN A 482 -59.86 3.97 -4.52
N ALA A 483 -59.30 4.98 -5.18
CA ALA A 483 -58.91 6.20 -4.51
C ALA A 483 -60.14 6.92 -3.93
N GLU A 484 -60.03 7.42 -2.71
CA GLU A 484 -61.07 8.25 -2.11
C GLU A 484 -61.30 9.52 -2.95
N LYS A 485 -62.57 9.94 -3.09
CA LYS A 485 -62.86 11.22 -3.76
C LYS A 485 -62.24 12.37 -2.95
N ARG A 486 -61.71 13.38 -3.65
CA ARG A 486 -61.00 14.52 -3.05
C ARG A 486 -61.76 15.18 -1.90
N ASP A 487 -63.08 15.31 -2.02
CA ASP A 487 -63.93 15.92 -1.00
C ASP A 487 -64.09 15.03 0.25
N GLN A 488 -64.16 13.72 0.08
CA GLN A 488 -64.22 12.75 1.18
C GLN A 488 -62.90 12.70 1.94
N ALA A 489 -61.77 12.69 1.22
CA ALA A 489 -60.44 12.77 1.83
C ALA A 489 -60.26 14.07 2.62
N LYS A 490 -60.72 15.20 2.07
CA LYS A 490 -60.70 16.50 2.74
C LYS A 490 -61.55 16.51 4.01
N GLN A 491 -62.76 15.96 3.97
CA GLN A 491 -63.63 15.85 5.15
C GLN A 491 -63.03 14.95 6.23
N LYS A 492 -62.42 13.81 5.87
CA LYS A 492 -61.68 12.96 6.81
C LYS A 492 -60.50 13.69 7.46
N SER A 493 -59.71 14.41 6.68
CA SER A 493 -58.61 15.22 7.22
C SER A 493 -59.10 16.29 8.18
N ILE A 494 -60.17 17.02 7.84
CA ILE A 494 -60.77 18.02 8.74
C ILE A 494 -61.24 17.37 10.03
N SER A 495 -62.01 16.28 9.94
CA SER A 495 -62.52 15.57 11.11
C SER A 495 -61.39 15.03 12.02
N CYS A 496 -60.30 14.53 11.42
CA CYS A 496 -59.12 14.11 12.18
C CYS A 496 -58.41 15.29 12.85
N ILE A 497 -58.24 16.41 12.15
CA ILE A 497 -57.62 17.63 12.71
C ILE A 497 -58.48 18.16 13.87
N GLU A 498 -59.80 18.21 13.72
CA GLU A 498 -60.73 18.61 14.78
C GLU A 498 -60.64 17.71 16.01
N LYS A 499 -60.53 16.39 15.80
CA LYS A 499 -60.32 15.44 16.89
C LYS A 499 -58.99 15.69 17.62
N LYS A 500 -57.89 15.86 16.87
CA LYS A 500 -56.57 16.18 17.45
C LYS A 500 -56.53 17.55 18.12
N TYR A 501 -57.27 18.52 17.60
CA TYR A 501 -57.41 19.84 18.20
C TYR A 501 -58.02 19.73 19.59
N ASN A 502 -59.13 19.00 19.72
CA ASN A 502 -59.80 18.77 21.00
C ASN A 502 -58.94 17.97 21.99
N GLU A 503 -58.10 17.04 21.51
CA GLU A 503 -57.24 16.20 22.36
C GLU A 503 -55.95 16.90 22.81
N LEU A 504 -55.32 17.69 21.95
CA LEU A 504 -53.92 18.13 22.12
C LEU A 504 -53.73 19.65 22.13
N PHE A 505 -54.65 20.46 21.60
CA PHE A 505 -54.36 21.89 21.37
C PHE A 505 -54.19 22.70 22.66
N GLU A 506 -55.07 22.48 23.63
CA GLU A 506 -55.03 23.20 24.92
C GLU A 506 -53.84 22.76 25.79
N SER A 507 -53.41 21.50 25.67
CA SER A 507 -52.35 20.92 26.49
C SER A 507 -50.95 21.07 25.88
N ASP A 508 -50.80 20.88 24.57
CA ASP A 508 -49.53 20.94 23.86
C ASP A 508 -49.73 21.33 22.37
N LYS A 509 -49.65 22.63 22.11
CA LYS A 509 -49.85 23.22 20.78
C LYS A 509 -48.85 22.71 19.74
N PHE A 510 -47.60 22.46 20.14
CA PHE A 510 -46.57 21.99 19.21
C PHE A 510 -46.83 20.53 18.81
N ARG A 511 -47.18 19.69 19.79
CA ARG A 511 -47.59 18.30 19.55
C ARG A 511 -48.87 18.21 18.75
N PHE A 512 -49.85 19.10 18.97
CA PHE A 512 -51.01 19.21 18.09
C PHE A 512 -50.60 19.46 16.64
N ILE A 513 -49.80 20.49 16.36
CA ILE A 513 -49.41 20.86 14.99
C ILE A 513 -48.68 19.68 14.32
N THR A 514 -47.72 19.08 15.01
CA THR A 514 -46.92 17.98 14.47
C THR A 514 -47.73 16.70 14.25
N SER A 515 -48.61 16.30 15.19
CA SER A 515 -49.50 15.15 15.03
C SER A 515 -50.60 15.39 13.99
N ALA A 516 -51.21 16.57 13.95
CA ALA A 516 -52.24 16.91 12.96
C ALA A 516 -51.66 16.89 11.53
N TYR A 517 -50.47 17.45 11.33
CA TYR A 517 -49.81 17.43 10.04
C TYR A 517 -49.40 16.01 9.62
N SER A 518 -48.83 15.21 10.53
CA SER A 518 -48.31 13.88 10.20
C SER A 518 -49.38 12.78 10.09
N GLU A 519 -50.44 12.84 10.90
CA GLU A 519 -51.44 11.78 11.00
C GLU A 519 -52.74 12.10 10.24
N CYS A 520 -53.13 13.37 10.16
CA CYS A 520 -54.42 13.75 9.56
C CYS A 520 -54.30 14.20 8.10
N ILE A 521 -53.15 14.72 7.70
CA ILE A 521 -52.88 15.05 6.29
C ILE A 521 -52.28 13.80 5.65
N GLN A 522 -53.07 13.09 4.84
CA GLN A 522 -52.64 11.89 4.12
C GLN A 522 -51.55 12.23 3.08
N GLY A 523 -50.31 12.26 3.55
CA GLY A 523 -49.12 12.51 2.73
C GLY A 523 -48.77 11.34 1.81
N THR A 524 -47.71 11.53 1.02
CA THR A 524 -47.21 10.51 0.10
C THR A 524 -46.89 9.19 0.81
N LYS A 525 -46.37 9.24 2.04
CA LYS A 525 -46.05 8.05 2.86
C LYS A 525 -47.26 7.13 3.03
N TYR A 526 -48.38 7.66 3.53
CA TYR A 526 -49.61 6.90 3.75
C TYR A 526 -50.15 6.29 2.45
N LYS A 527 -50.06 7.03 1.34
CA LYS A 527 -50.46 6.52 0.01
C LYS A 527 -49.58 5.37 -0.44
N THR A 528 -48.27 5.49 -0.26
CA THR A 528 -47.32 4.42 -0.57
C THR A 528 -47.59 3.18 0.28
N GLU A 529 -47.78 3.32 1.59
CA GLU A 529 -48.12 2.20 2.48
C GLU A 529 -49.37 1.45 2.02
N GLN A 530 -50.47 2.16 1.71
CA GLN A 530 -51.72 1.51 1.28
C GLN A 530 -51.57 0.65 0.01
N ILE A 531 -50.87 1.13 -1.01
CA ILE A 531 -50.69 0.34 -2.24
C ILE A 531 -49.76 -0.84 -1.98
N LEU A 532 -48.70 -0.62 -1.20
CA LEU A 532 -47.76 -1.70 -0.90
C LEU A 532 -48.40 -2.78 -0.03
N ASP A 533 -49.31 -2.44 0.89
CA ASP A 533 -50.11 -3.41 1.66
C ASP A 533 -50.97 -4.30 0.75
N LEU A 534 -51.50 -3.77 -0.36
CA LEU A 534 -52.27 -4.57 -1.33
C LEU A 534 -51.38 -5.57 -2.09
N ILE A 535 -50.12 -5.23 -2.33
CA ILE A 535 -49.20 -6.04 -3.13
C ILE A 535 -48.45 -7.07 -2.28
N PHE A 536 -47.91 -6.63 -1.14
CA PHE A 536 -47.08 -7.45 -0.26
C PHE A 536 -47.84 -8.06 0.92
N GLY A 537 -49.05 -7.57 1.20
CA GLY A 537 -49.82 -7.94 2.39
C GLY A 537 -49.48 -7.06 3.59
N LYS A 538 -50.44 -6.98 4.52
CA LYS A 538 -50.28 -6.22 5.77
C LYS A 538 -49.13 -6.79 6.60
N ASP A 539 -48.39 -5.90 7.25
CA ASP A 539 -47.26 -6.22 8.15
C ASP A 539 -46.08 -6.97 7.50
N ASN A 540 -45.99 -6.96 6.17
CA ASN A 540 -44.85 -7.53 5.45
C ASN A 540 -43.53 -6.84 5.83
N ILE A 541 -42.44 -7.61 5.90
CA ILE A 541 -41.09 -7.14 6.27
C ILE A 541 -40.62 -5.96 5.41
N TYR A 542 -40.97 -5.94 4.12
CA TYR A 542 -40.60 -4.85 3.21
C TYR A 542 -41.26 -3.52 3.58
N ILE A 543 -42.54 -3.56 3.97
CA ILE A 543 -43.28 -2.36 4.39
C ILE A 543 -42.71 -1.86 5.72
N LYS A 544 -42.37 -2.78 6.64
CA LYS A 544 -41.69 -2.43 7.89
C LYS A 544 -40.34 -1.76 7.60
N ASN A 545 -39.50 -2.33 6.76
CA ASN A 545 -38.18 -1.77 6.42
C ASN A 545 -38.27 -0.40 5.71
N LEU A 546 -39.32 -0.18 4.91
CA LEU A 546 -39.55 1.09 4.24
C LEU A 546 -39.89 2.23 5.21
N PHE A 547 -40.72 1.96 6.21
CA PHE A 547 -41.42 3.02 6.95
C PHE A 547 -41.31 3.00 8.47
N LYS A 548 -40.97 1.85 9.07
CA LYS A 548 -40.80 1.68 10.53
C LYS A 548 -39.31 1.66 10.87
N LYS A 549 -38.98 2.20 12.04
CA LYS A 549 -37.66 2.00 12.65
C LYS A 549 -37.67 0.59 13.28
N THR A 550 -36.66 -0.21 12.99
CA THR A 550 -36.46 -1.50 13.67
C THR A 550 -36.12 -1.21 15.13
N GLU A 551 -36.75 -1.91 16.08
CA GLU A 551 -36.57 -1.67 17.53
C GLU A 551 -35.12 -1.91 18.01
N GLU A 552 -34.32 -2.60 17.20
CA GLU A 552 -32.91 -2.95 17.49
C GLU A 552 -31.88 -2.02 16.81
N GLU A 553 -32.28 -1.09 15.93
CA GLU A 553 -31.35 -0.13 15.29
C GLU A 553 -31.82 1.32 15.45
N ILE A 554 -30.92 2.20 15.88
CA ILE A 554 -31.04 3.67 15.80
C ILE A 554 -31.11 4.16 14.32
N ALA A 555 -31.11 3.25 13.35
CA ALA A 555 -30.97 3.52 11.93
C ALA A 555 -32.22 4.15 11.29
N LYS A 556 -32.00 5.07 10.35
CA LYS A 556 -33.03 5.71 9.52
C LYS A 556 -33.73 4.64 8.65
N SER A 557 -35.05 4.71 8.52
CA SER A 557 -35.84 3.90 7.57
C SER A 557 -35.50 4.26 6.11
N LEU A 558 -35.81 3.39 5.14
CA LEU A 558 -35.53 3.66 3.73
C LEU A 558 -36.24 4.94 3.23
N TYR A 559 -37.44 5.23 3.75
CA TYR A 559 -38.17 6.48 3.49
C TYR A 559 -37.41 7.72 4.00
N GLU A 560 -36.90 7.66 5.23
CA GLU A 560 -36.11 8.75 5.82
C GLU A 560 -34.79 8.95 5.07
N ILE A 561 -34.13 7.87 4.63
CA ILE A 561 -32.93 7.95 3.80
C ILE A 561 -33.23 8.64 2.47
N ARG A 562 -34.28 8.22 1.77
CA ARG A 562 -34.70 8.86 0.51
C ARG A 562 -34.97 10.35 0.69
N ASN A 563 -35.71 10.74 1.73
CA ASN A 563 -35.97 12.15 2.01
C ASN A 563 -34.70 12.90 2.39
N GLY A 564 -33.82 12.27 3.15
CA GLY A 564 -32.55 12.86 3.54
C GLY A 564 -31.68 13.20 2.34
N ILE A 565 -31.56 12.27 1.38
CA ILE A 565 -30.84 12.49 0.12
C ILE A 565 -31.52 13.61 -0.69
N ALA A 566 -32.85 13.54 -0.86
CA ALA A 566 -33.58 14.49 -1.70
C ALA A 566 -33.57 15.94 -1.15
N HIS A 567 -33.49 16.11 0.16
CA HIS A 567 -33.50 17.41 0.83
C HIS A 567 -32.10 17.86 1.33
N GLY A 568 -31.05 17.08 1.04
CA GLY A 568 -29.67 17.46 1.34
C GLY A 568 -29.24 17.31 2.80
N SER A 569 -30.00 16.57 3.63
CA SER A 569 -29.58 16.20 5.00
C SER A 569 -28.82 14.88 5.07
N ILE A 570 -28.72 14.17 3.94
CA ILE A 570 -27.78 13.07 3.71
C ILE A 570 -26.94 13.47 2.52
N THR A 571 -25.63 13.60 2.70
CA THR A 571 -24.72 14.19 1.70
C THR A 571 -23.62 13.22 1.30
N PHE A 572 -23.07 13.43 0.10
CA PHE A 572 -21.93 12.64 -0.38
C PHE A 572 -20.58 13.07 0.24
N LEU A 573 -20.58 14.21 0.95
CA LEU A 573 -19.39 14.76 1.60
C LEU A 573 -19.13 14.07 2.95
N GLU A 574 -20.20 13.71 3.65
CA GLU A 574 -20.14 13.02 4.93
C GLU A 574 -20.04 11.50 4.73
N ARG A 575 -19.03 10.89 5.34
CA ARG A 575 -18.77 9.45 5.21
C ARG A 575 -19.89 8.60 5.80
N GLU A 576 -20.38 8.99 6.97
CA GLU A 576 -21.43 8.26 7.71
C GLU A 576 -22.71 8.12 6.87
N ASP A 577 -23.05 9.17 6.10
CA ASP A 577 -24.17 9.19 5.17
C ASP A 577 -23.97 8.20 4.01
N VAL A 578 -22.75 8.16 3.44
CA VAL A 578 -22.38 7.23 2.37
C VAL A 578 -22.51 5.77 2.83
N GLU A 579 -22.00 5.45 4.02
CA GLU A 579 -22.08 4.09 4.59
C GLU A 579 -23.52 3.71 4.97
N LEU A 580 -24.30 4.64 5.53
CA LEU A 580 -25.72 4.44 5.81
C LEU A 580 -26.47 4.01 4.54
N VAL A 581 -26.31 4.75 3.44
CA VAL A 581 -26.97 4.42 2.17
C VAL A 581 -26.45 3.09 1.59
N ARG A 582 -25.14 2.84 1.66
CA ARG A 582 -24.52 1.61 1.16
C ARG A 582 -25.06 0.38 1.90
N SER A 583 -25.20 0.45 3.22
CA SER A 583 -25.70 -0.66 4.04
C SER A 583 -27.16 -1.05 3.74
N LYS A 584 -27.97 -0.10 3.25
CA LYS A 584 -29.41 -0.30 2.97
C LYS A 584 -29.76 -0.42 1.48
N ILE A 585 -28.77 -0.34 0.58
CA ILE A 585 -29.01 -0.35 -0.87
C ILE A 585 -29.54 -1.70 -1.38
N SER A 586 -29.09 -2.81 -0.77
CA SER A 586 -29.58 -4.15 -1.07
C SER A 586 -31.06 -4.29 -0.77
N ASP A 587 -31.51 -3.69 0.33
CA ASP A 587 -32.88 -3.80 0.82
C ASP A 587 -33.83 -3.12 -0.16
N ILE A 588 -33.56 -1.86 -0.53
CA ILE A 588 -34.41 -1.15 -1.49
C ILE A 588 -34.38 -1.79 -2.89
N LYS A 589 -33.23 -2.33 -3.31
CA LYS A 589 -33.10 -3.07 -4.58
C LYS A 589 -33.99 -4.31 -4.57
N MET A 590 -33.96 -5.09 -3.50
CA MET A 590 -34.77 -6.30 -3.36
C MET A 590 -36.27 -5.97 -3.39
N ILE A 591 -36.69 -4.95 -2.62
CA ILE A 591 -38.09 -4.49 -2.59
C ILE A 591 -38.54 -4.04 -3.99
N ALA A 592 -37.73 -3.24 -4.70
CA ALA A 592 -38.05 -2.77 -6.04
C ALA A 592 -38.17 -3.92 -7.05
N LYS A 593 -37.27 -4.90 -7.01
CA LYS A 593 -37.31 -6.08 -7.88
C LYS A 593 -38.56 -6.92 -7.62
N GLU A 594 -38.85 -7.22 -6.36
CA GLU A 594 -40.00 -8.06 -5.99
C GLU A 594 -41.33 -7.36 -6.30
N LEU A 595 -41.42 -6.05 -6.08
CA LEU A 595 -42.57 -5.23 -6.46
C LEU A 595 -42.90 -5.39 -7.95
N ILE A 596 -41.89 -5.23 -8.83
CA ILE A 596 -42.07 -5.39 -10.28
C ILE A 596 -42.54 -6.80 -10.60
N LEU A 597 -41.86 -7.82 -10.09
CA LEU A 597 -42.15 -9.22 -10.43
C LEU A 597 -43.54 -9.66 -9.96
N ARG A 598 -43.97 -9.27 -8.75
CA ARG A 598 -45.32 -9.57 -8.26
C ARG A 598 -46.40 -8.99 -9.16
N LEU A 599 -46.21 -7.77 -9.65
CA LEU A 599 -47.17 -7.15 -10.57
C LEU A 599 -47.17 -7.79 -11.96
N VAL A 600 -45.99 -8.14 -12.50
CA VAL A 600 -45.88 -8.87 -13.77
C VAL A 600 -46.63 -10.20 -13.69
N TYR A 601 -46.46 -10.92 -12.58
CA TYR A 601 -47.09 -12.22 -12.38
C TYR A 601 -48.52 -12.14 -11.83
N SER A 602 -49.01 -10.94 -11.50
CA SER A 602 -50.31 -10.70 -10.83
C SER A 602 -50.47 -11.56 -9.56
N LEU A 603 -49.41 -11.64 -8.75
CA LEU A 603 -49.37 -12.45 -7.54
C LEU A 603 -50.09 -11.78 -6.38
N ASN A 604 -50.81 -12.60 -5.62
CA ASN A 604 -51.34 -12.25 -4.31
C ASN A 604 -50.22 -12.21 -3.27
N PRO A 605 -50.43 -11.51 -2.13
CA PRO A 605 -49.45 -11.41 -1.05
C PRO A 605 -48.89 -12.75 -0.55
N SER A 606 -49.72 -13.80 -0.52
CA SER A 606 -49.35 -15.13 -0.02
C SER A 606 -48.58 -15.98 -1.03
N GLU A 607 -48.53 -15.58 -2.30
CA GLU A 607 -47.89 -16.35 -3.36
C GLU A 607 -46.38 -16.04 -3.43
N THR A 608 -45.59 -17.09 -3.71
CA THR A 608 -44.14 -17.02 -3.82
C THR A 608 -43.71 -16.68 -5.25
N LEU A 609 -42.59 -15.96 -5.38
CA LEU A 609 -41.98 -15.73 -6.68
C LEU A 609 -41.38 -17.03 -7.25
N ALA A 610 -41.29 -17.10 -8.58
CA ALA A 610 -40.50 -18.13 -9.24
C ALA A 610 -39.01 -17.93 -8.91
N GLU A 611 -38.37 -18.96 -8.38
CA GLU A 611 -36.94 -18.99 -8.13
C GLU A 611 -36.19 -19.37 -9.41
N HIS A 612 -34.97 -18.85 -9.56
CA HIS A 612 -34.02 -19.29 -10.58
C HIS A 612 -32.82 -19.94 -9.89
N SER A 613 -31.99 -20.66 -10.64
CA SER A 613 -30.91 -21.51 -10.13
C SER A 613 -29.81 -20.82 -9.30
N GLU A 614 -29.85 -19.48 -9.23
CA GLU A 614 -28.86 -18.59 -8.61
C GLU A 614 -27.38 -18.91 -8.89
N ARG A 615 -27.09 -19.64 -9.97
CA ARG A 615 -25.71 -20.05 -10.27
C ARG A 615 -24.87 -18.83 -10.58
N ARG A 616 -23.81 -18.63 -9.78
CA ARG A 616 -22.81 -17.59 -9.99
C ARG A 616 -21.47 -18.23 -10.32
N GLY A 617 -20.80 -17.69 -11.33
CA GLY A 617 -19.39 -17.95 -11.59
C GLY A 617 -18.54 -16.78 -11.09
N MET A 618 -17.29 -17.05 -10.72
CA MET A 618 -16.30 -16.01 -10.43
C MET A 618 -15.11 -16.20 -11.36
N LYS A 619 -14.68 -15.13 -12.03
CA LYS A 619 -13.43 -15.16 -12.81
C LYS A 619 -12.30 -14.61 -11.93
N MET A 620 -11.27 -15.42 -11.72
CA MET A 620 -10.02 -14.99 -11.08
C MET A 620 -8.96 -14.75 -12.15
N SER A 621 -8.36 -13.55 -12.16
CA SER A 621 -7.22 -13.23 -13.04
C SER A 621 -5.91 -13.32 -12.26
N GLY A 622 -4.95 -14.09 -12.76
CA GLY A 622 -3.59 -14.20 -12.19
C GLY A 622 -2.74 -12.94 -12.31
N TYR A 623 -3.23 -11.93 -13.03
CA TYR A 623 -2.51 -10.69 -13.38
C TYR A 623 -3.29 -9.44 -12.97
N ASP A 624 -4.31 -9.59 -12.12
CA ASP A 624 -5.10 -8.49 -11.58
C ASP A 624 -4.88 -8.42 -10.06
N PRO A 625 -4.23 -7.37 -9.54
CA PRO A 625 -3.93 -7.25 -8.12
C PRO A 625 -5.20 -7.14 -7.24
N ARG A 626 -6.37 -6.88 -7.86
CA ARG A 626 -7.68 -6.90 -7.17
C ARG A 626 -8.17 -8.32 -6.90
N THR A 627 -7.66 -9.31 -7.62
CA THR A 627 -8.02 -10.72 -7.44
C THR A 627 -7.19 -11.39 -6.37
N TYR A 628 -5.87 -11.13 -6.38
CA TYR A 628 -4.90 -11.67 -5.42
C TYR A 628 -4.45 -10.53 -4.51
N PHE A 629 -5.19 -10.30 -3.43
CA PHE A 629 -4.89 -9.21 -2.51
C PHE A 629 -3.52 -9.36 -1.82
N TYR A 630 -3.14 -10.59 -1.48
CA TYR A 630 -1.83 -10.94 -0.94
C TYR A 630 -1.35 -12.31 -1.46
N SER A 631 -0.04 -12.56 -1.34
CA SER A 631 0.62 -13.84 -1.65
C SER A 631 1.80 -14.07 -0.69
N ASN A 632 2.22 -15.32 -0.53
CA ASN A 632 3.41 -15.66 0.24
C ASN A 632 4.73 -15.45 -0.54
N THR A 633 4.67 -15.44 -1.87
CA THR A 633 5.83 -15.27 -2.73
C THR A 633 5.46 -14.61 -4.05
N GLU A 634 6.40 -13.90 -4.66
CA GLU A 634 6.26 -13.38 -6.02
C GLU A 634 6.31 -14.50 -7.08
N ASN A 635 6.88 -15.66 -6.75
CA ASN A 635 7.09 -16.76 -7.69
C ASN A 635 5.79 -17.42 -8.20
N VAL A 636 4.65 -17.15 -7.56
CA VAL A 636 3.34 -17.64 -8.06
C VAL A 636 2.86 -16.86 -9.27
N PHE A 637 3.41 -15.66 -9.49
CA PHE A 637 3.03 -14.81 -10.61
C PHE A 637 3.98 -15.04 -11.79
N PRO A 638 3.47 -15.02 -13.03
CA PRO A 638 4.32 -15.13 -14.22
C PRO A 638 5.36 -14.00 -14.30
N LYS A 639 6.55 -14.30 -14.82
CA LYS A 639 7.68 -13.35 -14.83
C LYS A 639 7.44 -12.10 -15.69
N ASP A 640 6.53 -12.21 -16.64
CA ASP A 640 6.13 -11.19 -17.61
C ASP A 640 4.87 -10.39 -17.18
N VAL A 641 4.43 -10.51 -15.92
CA VAL A 641 3.29 -9.71 -15.42
C VAL A 641 3.67 -8.23 -15.42
N ASP A 642 2.91 -7.44 -16.19
CA ASP A 642 2.94 -5.98 -16.11
C ASP A 642 2.05 -5.48 -14.95
N TRP A 643 2.72 -4.96 -13.91
CA TRP A 643 2.12 -4.40 -12.71
C TRP A 643 1.81 -2.91 -12.80
N MET A 644 2.06 -2.26 -13.95
CA MET A 644 1.68 -0.87 -14.16
C MET A 644 0.18 -0.70 -13.98
N ILE A 645 -0.24 0.35 -13.27
CA ILE A 645 -1.65 0.63 -12.98
C ILE A 645 -2.43 0.78 -14.28
N LYS A 646 -3.44 -0.07 -14.45
CA LYS A 646 -4.27 -0.10 -15.65
C LYS A 646 -5.62 0.61 -15.43
N PRO A 647 -6.19 1.26 -16.46
CA PRO A 647 -7.49 1.93 -16.35
C PRO A 647 -8.62 1.05 -15.83
N GLU A 648 -8.65 -0.22 -16.24
CA GLU A 648 -9.63 -1.21 -15.80
C GLU A 648 -9.54 -1.50 -14.31
N TRP A 649 -8.37 -1.32 -13.67
CA TRP A 649 -8.19 -1.46 -12.22
C TRP A 649 -8.72 -0.25 -11.45
N CYS A 650 -8.88 0.90 -12.11
CA CYS A 650 -9.37 2.14 -11.51
C CYS A 650 -10.90 2.27 -11.56
N SER A 651 -11.57 1.31 -12.22
CA SER A 651 -13.00 1.35 -12.54
C SER A 651 -13.91 0.92 -11.40
#